data_AF-A0A453PDX7-F1
#
_entry.id   AF-A0A453PDX7-F1
#
_cell.length_a   1.000
_cell.length_b   1.000
_cell.length_c   1.000
_cell.angle_alpha   90.00
_cell.angle_beta   90.00
_cell.angle_gamma   90.00
#
_symmetry.space_group_name_H-M   'P 1'
#
loop_
_entity.id
_entity.type
_entity.pdbx_description
1 polymer ?
#
loop_
_entity_poly.entity_id
_entity_poly.type
_entity_poly.pdbx_seq_one_letter_code
_entity_poly.pdbx_strand_id
1 'polypeptide(L)'
;MLSRASVPRHSIIKKFAGEDIENLDDLIAVISKLSRGARVPLEYVKYTDRYRNKSVLVTIDQHGWYAPPQLYTRNDATGLWNAKLAIPLESPFVVSHRAGHMDANLNSVSPLTESSPMDLKCQHESENTADGCVKMQTDEEIAVDGSHSGEDSIIEKKRRRVDEEIAAEGTISSFGDLDDIKDGALRHPSSVEGSDLARTISSNASLAEQVIEPALVMFEVHVPPICMLDGVHSQHFFGTGVIIYHSDCLGLVAVDRNTVAVSISDIMLSFAAYPIEIPAEVVFLHPVHNFALVAYDPSALGAGASVIRAAKLLPEPALRRGDSVYLVGLSRSLQATSRKSTITNPCTAVNIGSADCPRYRAINMEVIELDTDFGSSFSGILTDEQGRVQALWASFSTQLKYGCSSSEDHQFVRGIPIYAISQVLEKIISGTPGPFRLINGIRRPMPLVRLLEVELYPTLLSKARSYGLSDNWVQALAKKDPVRRQVLRVKGCLAGSKAEKLLEQGDMILAINKEPITCFLDIENACQKLDQSIDSDGVLNMTIFRQGKEIDLIVGTDVRDGNGSTRMVNWCGSIIQDPHSAVRALGFLPKEGHGVYVARWCHGSPVHRYGLYALQWIVEVNGQPTPDLESFIEVVKGLEDREFVRVKTVHLNGKPRVLTLKQDLHYWPTWELTFEPETDTWKRRTIKALQPTGA
;
A
#
# COMPACT_ATOMS: atom_id res chain seq x y z
N MET A 1 13.28 2.33 -9.24
CA MET A 1 14.27 1.29 -9.62
C MET A 1 15.35 1.09 -8.55
N LEU A 2 16.39 1.93 -8.46
CA LEU A 2 17.55 1.68 -7.56
C LEU A 2 17.20 1.72 -6.06
N SER A 3 16.36 2.66 -5.63
CA SER A 3 15.87 2.73 -4.24
C SER A 3 15.13 1.46 -3.83
N ARG A 4 14.32 0.91 -4.73
CA ARG A 4 13.57 -0.34 -4.53
C ARG A 4 14.53 -1.51 -4.31
N ALA A 5 15.59 -1.59 -5.11
CA ALA A 5 16.65 -2.59 -4.96
C ALA A 5 17.60 -2.32 -3.78
N SER A 6 17.28 -1.37 -2.89
CA SER A 6 18.09 -0.99 -1.72
C SER A 6 19.53 -0.60 -2.05
N VAL A 7 19.76 -0.04 -3.25
CA VAL A 7 21.06 0.51 -3.64
C VAL A 7 21.21 1.88 -2.96
N PRO A 8 22.17 2.06 -2.03
CA PRO A 8 22.30 3.31 -1.30
C PRO A 8 22.88 4.42 -2.18
N ARG A 9 22.67 5.66 -1.74
CA ARG A 9 23.28 6.84 -2.33
C ARG A 9 24.81 6.72 -2.32
N HIS A 10 25.47 7.33 -3.30
CA HIS A 10 26.93 7.29 -3.47
C HIS A 10 27.49 5.88 -3.75
N SER A 11 26.67 4.99 -4.30
CA SER A 11 27.14 3.72 -4.86
C SER A 11 27.72 3.91 -6.26
N ILE A 12 28.78 3.19 -6.59
CA ILE A 12 29.37 3.12 -7.92
C ILE A 12 28.87 1.83 -8.58
N ILE A 13 28.14 1.96 -9.68
CA ILE A 13 27.68 0.81 -10.48
C ILE A 13 28.88 0.23 -11.23
N LYS A 14 29.03 -1.08 -11.20
CA LYS A 14 30.14 -1.80 -11.84
C LYS A 14 29.68 -2.73 -12.95
N LYS A 15 28.57 -3.43 -12.74
CA LYS A 15 27.93 -4.25 -13.78
C LYS A 15 26.43 -4.06 -13.74
N PHE A 16 25.80 -4.13 -14.91
CA PHE A 16 24.35 -4.12 -15.01
C PHE A 16 23.89 -5.08 -16.11
N ALA A 17 22.93 -5.95 -15.78
CA ALA A 17 22.47 -7.02 -16.68
C ALA A 17 23.59 -7.91 -17.25
N GLY A 18 24.70 -8.06 -16.50
CA GLY A 18 25.87 -8.85 -16.89
C GLY A 18 26.91 -8.10 -17.74
N GLU A 19 26.61 -6.87 -18.19
CA GLU A 19 27.55 -6.00 -18.91
C GLU A 19 28.34 -5.12 -17.93
N ASP A 20 29.63 -4.93 -18.16
CA ASP A 20 30.50 -4.05 -17.36
C ASP A 20 30.18 -2.57 -17.68
N ILE A 21 30.15 -1.73 -16.64
CA ILE A 21 29.81 -0.31 -16.73
C ILE A 21 31.03 0.52 -16.31
N GLU A 22 31.69 1.16 -17.27
CA GLU A 22 32.83 2.04 -17.01
C GLU A 22 32.41 3.51 -16.97
N ASN A 23 31.45 3.89 -17.80
CA ASN A 23 30.98 5.26 -17.95
C ASN A 23 29.43 5.33 -18.01
N LEU A 24 28.91 6.55 -18.16
CA LEU A 24 27.46 6.79 -18.21
C LEU A 24 26.82 6.30 -19.50
N ASP A 25 27.54 6.34 -20.62
CA ASP A 25 27.05 5.91 -21.93
C ASP A 25 26.86 4.39 -21.98
N ASP A 26 27.75 3.61 -21.35
CA ASP A 26 27.60 2.16 -21.19
C ASP A 26 26.30 1.84 -20.44
N LEU A 27 26.02 2.56 -19.35
CA LEU A 27 24.80 2.38 -18.56
C LEU A 27 23.55 2.69 -19.39
N ILE A 28 23.58 3.77 -20.18
CA ILE A 28 22.49 4.16 -21.08
C ILE A 28 22.27 3.07 -22.15
N ALA A 29 23.34 2.56 -22.74
CA ALA A 29 23.30 1.50 -23.75
C ALA A 29 22.67 0.22 -23.17
N VAL A 30 23.06 -0.21 -21.97
CA VAL A 30 22.47 -1.37 -21.31
C VAL A 30 20.99 -1.15 -21.02
N ILE A 31 20.62 -0.03 -20.38
CA ILE A 31 19.22 0.28 -20.04
C ILE A 31 18.34 0.28 -21.30
N SER A 32 18.86 0.79 -22.42
CA SER A 32 18.10 0.87 -23.68
C SER A 32 17.65 -0.48 -24.24
N LYS A 33 18.39 -1.56 -23.93
CA LYS A 33 18.09 -2.93 -24.38
C LYS A 33 17.06 -3.62 -23.50
N LEU A 34 16.82 -3.13 -22.28
CA LEU A 34 15.95 -3.77 -21.31
C LEU A 34 14.48 -3.46 -21.58
N SER A 35 13.64 -4.49 -21.45
CA SER A 35 12.19 -4.34 -21.49
C SER A 35 11.62 -3.90 -20.14
N ARG A 36 10.44 -3.29 -20.17
CA ARG A 36 9.67 -2.96 -18.96
C ARG A 36 9.34 -4.22 -18.15
N GLY A 37 9.46 -4.14 -16.83
CA GLY A 37 9.26 -5.29 -15.93
C GLY A 37 10.44 -6.27 -15.87
N ALA A 38 11.49 -6.11 -16.69
CA ALA A 38 12.66 -6.97 -16.64
C ALA A 38 13.33 -6.93 -15.25
N ARG A 39 13.73 -8.10 -14.75
CA ARG A 39 14.50 -8.24 -13.51
C ARG A 39 15.94 -8.61 -13.86
N VAL A 40 16.88 -7.73 -13.55
CA VAL A 40 18.28 -7.90 -13.93
C VAL A 40 19.22 -7.70 -12.74
N PRO A 41 20.34 -8.44 -12.68
CA PRO A 41 21.35 -8.22 -11.65
C PRO A 41 22.07 -6.89 -11.85
N LEU A 42 22.34 -6.20 -10.75
CA LEU A 42 23.18 -5.01 -10.66
C LEU A 42 24.27 -5.28 -9.64
N GLU A 43 25.52 -5.06 -10.04
CA GLU A 43 26.67 -5.05 -9.13
C GLU A 43 27.11 -3.62 -8.87
N TYR A 44 27.31 -3.30 -7.59
CA TYR A 44 27.77 -2.00 -7.16
C TYR A 44 28.74 -2.08 -5.98
N VAL A 45 29.46 -0.99 -5.78
CA VAL A 45 30.38 -0.79 -4.67
C VAL A 45 29.94 0.44 -3.89
N LYS A 46 29.90 0.36 -2.56
CA LYS A 46 29.59 1.52 -1.71
C LYS A 46 30.86 2.35 -1.53
N TYR A 47 30.76 3.68 -1.53
CA TYR A 47 31.94 4.54 -1.31
C TYR A 47 32.66 4.29 0.03
N THR A 48 31.93 3.81 1.06
CA THR A 48 32.50 3.44 2.36
C THR A 48 33.17 2.08 2.38
N ASP A 49 32.81 1.19 1.45
CA ASP A 49 33.21 -0.21 1.41
C ASP A 49 33.64 -0.55 -0.03
N ARG A 50 34.80 0.00 -0.40
CA ARG A 50 35.27 0.07 -1.80
C ARG A 50 35.80 -1.24 -2.36
N TYR A 51 36.11 -2.20 -1.49
CA TYR A 51 36.73 -3.47 -1.85
C TYR A 51 35.73 -4.61 -1.98
N ARG A 52 34.49 -4.41 -1.57
CA ARG A 52 33.44 -5.43 -1.60
C ARG A 52 32.37 -5.08 -2.62
N ASN A 53 32.33 -5.86 -3.69
CA ASN A 53 31.22 -5.84 -4.63
C ASN A 53 29.96 -6.38 -3.94
N LYS A 54 28.84 -5.71 -4.17
CA LYS A 54 27.50 -6.09 -3.70
C LYS A 54 26.62 -6.28 -4.92
N SER A 55 25.84 -7.35 -4.92
CA SER A 55 24.89 -7.65 -5.99
C SER A 55 23.47 -7.52 -5.46
N VAL A 56 22.58 -6.96 -6.29
CA VAL A 56 21.14 -6.87 -6.03
C VAL A 56 20.38 -7.12 -7.33
N LEU A 57 19.13 -7.56 -7.21
CA LEU A 57 18.22 -7.63 -8.34
C LEU A 57 17.47 -6.32 -8.49
N VAL A 58 17.41 -5.83 -9.72
CA VAL A 58 16.75 -4.58 -10.07
C VAL A 58 15.60 -4.86 -11.03
N THR A 59 14.41 -4.41 -10.68
CA THR A 59 13.22 -4.48 -11.53
C THR A 59 13.05 -3.18 -12.30
N ILE A 60 12.98 -3.26 -13.63
CA ILE A 60 12.65 -2.13 -14.51
C ILE A 60 11.16 -1.79 -14.36
N ASP A 61 10.84 -0.49 -14.35
CA ASP A 61 9.46 -0.01 -14.22
C ASP A 61 8.53 -0.65 -15.26
N GLN A 62 7.45 -1.26 -14.76
CA GLN A 62 6.43 -1.94 -15.57
C GLN A 62 5.36 -0.95 -16.05
N HIS A 63 5.04 0.06 -15.24
CA HIS A 63 3.81 0.85 -15.37
C HIS A 63 4.06 2.27 -15.91
N GLY A 64 5.28 2.61 -16.33
CA GLY A 64 5.59 3.89 -16.97
C GLY A 64 5.33 5.11 -16.08
N TRP A 65 5.50 4.96 -14.76
CA TRP A 65 5.28 6.03 -13.79
C TRP A 65 6.29 7.16 -13.95
N TYR A 66 7.51 6.79 -14.32
CA TYR A 66 8.61 7.72 -14.50
C TYR A 66 8.67 8.22 -15.95
N ALA A 67 9.18 9.43 -16.12
CA ALA A 67 9.57 9.90 -17.44
C ALA A 67 10.71 9.01 -17.97
N PRO A 68 10.87 8.91 -19.30
CA PRO A 68 12.04 8.28 -19.89
C PRO A 68 13.34 8.85 -19.30
N PRO A 69 14.42 8.05 -19.20
CA PRO A 69 15.69 8.51 -18.67
C PRO A 69 16.19 9.76 -19.41
N GLN A 70 16.65 10.75 -18.66
CA GLN A 70 17.15 12.02 -19.16
C GLN A 70 18.62 12.20 -18.80
N LEU A 71 19.40 12.70 -19.75
CA LEU A 71 20.76 13.16 -19.56
C LEU A 71 20.75 14.67 -19.34
N TYR A 72 21.33 15.12 -18.23
CA TYR A 72 21.45 16.54 -17.90
C TYR A 72 22.88 17.01 -18.15
N THR A 73 23.03 18.05 -18.98
CA THR A 73 24.33 18.68 -19.25
C THR A 73 24.26 20.15 -18.87
N ARG A 74 25.22 20.62 -18.06
CA ARG A 74 25.32 22.04 -17.72
C ARG A 74 25.74 22.84 -18.95
N ASN A 75 24.98 23.88 -19.25
CA ASN A 75 25.37 24.91 -20.21
C ASN A 75 26.03 26.05 -19.42
N ASP A 76 27.36 26.14 -19.50
CA ASP A 76 28.13 27.10 -18.72
C ASP A 76 27.85 28.57 -19.10
N ALA A 77 27.41 28.84 -20.34
CA ALA A 77 27.05 30.20 -20.77
C ALA A 77 25.76 30.71 -20.09
N THR A 78 24.80 29.81 -19.86
CA THR A 78 23.50 30.16 -19.23
C THR A 78 23.44 29.83 -17.74
N GLY A 79 24.35 28.97 -17.27
CA GLY A 79 24.31 28.39 -15.92
C GLY A 79 23.23 27.33 -15.70
N LEU A 80 22.40 27.01 -16.72
CA LEU A 80 21.30 26.06 -16.63
C LEU A 80 21.75 24.63 -16.97
N TRP A 81 21.06 23.64 -16.39
CA TRP A 81 21.22 22.24 -16.76
C TRP A 81 20.15 21.86 -17.78
N ASN A 82 20.57 21.50 -18.99
CA ASN A 82 19.66 21.16 -20.07
C ASN A 82 19.45 19.64 -20.10
N ALA A 83 18.19 19.23 -20.10
CA ALA A 83 17.80 17.83 -20.22
C ALA A 83 17.71 17.42 -21.69
N LYS A 84 18.28 16.28 -22.04
CA LYS A 84 18.06 15.56 -23.30
C LYS A 84 17.59 14.15 -23.00
N LEU A 85 16.79 13.55 -23.87
CA LEU A 85 16.43 12.14 -23.75
C LEU A 85 17.71 11.29 -23.85
N ALA A 86 17.94 10.44 -22.85
CA ALA A 86 19.13 9.59 -22.83
C ALA A 86 18.99 8.39 -23.78
N ILE A 87 17.76 7.92 -24.01
CA ILE A 87 17.47 6.71 -24.78
C ILE A 87 16.49 7.05 -25.92
N PRO A 88 16.65 6.50 -27.13
CA PRO A 88 15.68 6.68 -28.21
C PRO A 88 14.25 6.24 -27.81
N LEU A 89 13.22 6.93 -28.32
CA LEU A 89 11.82 6.59 -28.04
C LEU A 89 11.41 5.20 -28.54
N GLU A 90 12.10 4.67 -29.55
CA GLU A 90 11.85 3.34 -30.13
C GLU A 90 12.43 2.19 -29.31
N SER A 91 13.16 2.48 -28.23
CA SER A 91 13.75 1.44 -27.39
C SER A 91 12.69 0.58 -26.68
N PRO A 92 12.95 -0.73 -26.48
CA PRO A 92 12.09 -1.62 -25.70
C PRO A 92 11.78 -1.11 -24.27
N PHE A 93 12.67 -0.28 -23.73
CA PHE A 93 12.49 0.39 -22.44
C PHE A 93 11.32 1.40 -22.47
N VAL A 94 11.18 2.11 -23.59
CA VAL A 94 10.21 3.19 -23.77
C VAL A 94 8.90 2.66 -24.37
N VAL A 95 8.95 1.71 -25.29
CA VAL A 95 7.77 1.18 -25.99
C VAL A 95 6.97 0.19 -25.12
N SER A 96 5.65 0.41 -25.02
CA SER A 96 4.73 -0.47 -24.30
C SER A 96 4.16 -1.55 -25.24
N HIS A 97 4.85 -2.68 -25.38
CA HIS A 97 4.26 -3.86 -26.04
C HIS A 97 3.72 -4.84 -24.99
N ARG A 98 2.40 -4.79 -24.74
CA ARG A 98 1.62 -5.99 -24.38
C ARG A 98 0.74 -6.33 -25.58
N ALA A 99 1.35 -6.85 -26.65
CA ALA A 99 0.62 -7.59 -27.66
C ALA A 99 0.65 -9.06 -27.22
N GLY A 100 -0.53 -9.68 -27.15
CA GLY A 100 -0.69 -11.06 -26.71
C GLY A 100 0.24 -12.01 -27.47
N HIS A 101 0.79 -12.97 -26.72
CA HIS A 101 1.57 -14.07 -27.27
C HIS A 101 0.67 -14.85 -28.25
N MET A 102 0.85 -14.60 -29.55
CA MET A 102 0.48 -15.54 -30.60
C MET A 102 1.73 -15.85 -31.41
N ASP A 103 1.90 -17.14 -31.65
CA ASP A 103 3.07 -17.84 -32.17
C ASP A 103 3.83 -17.16 -33.32
N ALA A 104 5.15 -17.31 -33.30
CA ALA A 104 5.90 -17.69 -34.50
C ALA A 104 7.29 -18.25 -34.15
N ASN A 105 7.40 -19.57 -34.18
CA ASN A 105 8.63 -20.24 -34.60
C ASN A 105 9.10 -19.64 -35.93
N LEU A 106 10.37 -19.25 -36.03
CA LEU A 106 11.14 -19.33 -37.28
C LEU A 106 12.64 -19.18 -37.01
N ASN A 107 13.36 -20.26 -37.34
CA ASN A 107 14.81 -20.36 -37.42
C ASN A 107 15.41 -19.36 -38.43
N SER A 108 16.57 -18.78 -38.13
CA SER A 108 17.75 -18.68 -39.02
C SER A 108 18.87 -17.88 -38.33
N VAL A 109 19.96 -18.55 -37.93
CA VAL A 109 21.26 -18.65 -38.63
C VAL A 109 22.06 -17.34 -38.63
N SER A 110 23.10 -17.33 -37.79
CA SER A 110 24.23 -16.39 -37.80
C SER A 110 25.09 -16.55 -39.06
N PRO A 111 25.85 -15.51 -39.44
CA PRO A 111 27.26 -15.75 -39.72
C PRO A 111 28.21 -14.72 -39.09
N LEU A 112 29.31 -15.27 -38.57
CA LEU A 112 30.56 -14.63 -38.19
C LEU A 112 31.33 -14.08 -39.40
N THR A 113 32.11 -13.02 -39.21
CA THR A 113 33.52 -12.84 -39.69
C THR A 113 34.04 -11.50 -39.13
N GLU A 114 35.07 -11.52 -38.26
CA GLU A 114 36.50 -11.27 -38.56
C GLU A 114 36.76 -9.83 -39.07
N SER A 115 37.73 -9.03 -38.62
CA SER A 115 38.97 -9.21 -37.86
C SER A 115 39.56 -7.80 -37.59
N SER A 116 40.41 -7.63 -36.58
CA SER A 116 41.71 -6.91 -36.69
C SER A 116 42.44 -6.81 -35.33
N PRO A 117 43.77 -6.65 -35.34
CA PRO A 117 44.66 -7.20 -34.31
C PRO A 117 45.16 -6.19 -33.27
N MET A 118 45.80 -6.79 -32.27
CA MET A 118 46.44 -6.24 -31.08
C MET A 118 47.48 -5.12 -31.26
N ASP A 119 47.58 -4.37 -30.16
CA ASP A 119 48.77 -3.87 -29.45
C ASP A 119 49.61 -2.73 -30.03
N LEU A 120 49.68 -1.65 -29.25
CA LEU A 120 50.95 -1.07 -28.80
C LEU A 120 50.78 -0.28 -27.50
N LYS A 121 51.47 -0.76 -26.46
CA LYS A 121 51.69 -0.15 -25.13
C LYS A 121 52.54 1.12 -25.19
N CYS A 122 52.25 2.07 -24.30
CA CYS A 122 53.20 2.73 -23.36
C CYS A 122 52.38 3.72 -22.50
N GLN A 123 52.12 3.44 -21.21
CA GLN A 123 52.96 3.79 -20.06
C GLN A 123 53.50 5.23 -20.08
N HIS A 124 52.92 6.10 -19.23
CA HIS A 124 53.70 6.81 -18.21
C HIS A 124 52.82 7.35 -17.08
N GLU A 125 53.30 7.10 -15.86
CA GLU A 125 52.75 7.45 -14.55
C GLU A 125 53.05 8.91 -14.15
N SER A 126 52.41 9.30 -13.03
CA SER A 126 52.84 10.29 -12.02
C SER A 126 52.61 11.78 -12.36
N GLU A 127 52.19 12.66 -11.45
CA GLU A 127 51.91 12.61 -10.02
C GLU A 127 51.31 13.96 -9.57
N ASN A 128 50.50 13.92 -8.49
CA ASN A 128 50.32 14.95 -7.43
C ASN A 128 49.87 16.37 -7.82
N THR A 129 48.79 16.94 -7.25
CA THR A 129 48.72 17.47 -5.87
C THR A 129 47.26 17.90 -5.57
N ALA A 130 46.66 17.51 -4.42
CA ALA A 130 46.39 18.34 -3.22
C ALA A 130 45.37 19.49 -3.46
N ASP A 131 44.35 19.84 -2.67
CA ASP A 131 43.86 19.51 -1.32
C ASP A 131 42.52 20.28 -1.11
N GLY A 132 41.74 19.95 -0.07
CA GLY A 132 40.73 20.85 0.55
C GLY A 132 39.23 20.53 0.28
N CYS A 133 38.46 19.92 1.21
CA CYS A 133 37.82 20.48 2.42
C CYS A 133 36.49 21.22 2.08
N VAL A 134 35.31 21.11 2.70
CA VAL A 134 34.69 20.36 3.82
C VAL A 134 33.17 20.49 3.63
N LYS A 135 32.38 19.49 4.07
CA LYS A 135 30.91 19.56 4.18
C LYS A 135 30.50 20.20 5.52
N MET A 136 29.72 21.28 5.47
CA MET A 136 28.99 21.83 6.61
C MET A 136 27.60 21.19 6.71
N GLN A 137 27.26 20.68 7.89
CA GLN A 137 25.90 20.45 8.37
C GLN A 137 25.33 21.78 8.86
N THR A 138 24.02 22.00 8.65
CA THR A 138 23.29 23.05 9.34
C THR A 138 21.92 22.52 9.74
N ASP A 139 21.79 22.24 11.03
CA ASP A 139 20.56 22.42 11.78
C ASP A 139 20.45 23.91 12.11
N GLU A 140 19.29 24.54 11.89
CA GLU A 140 18.95 25.82 12.53
C GLU A 140 17.47 25.79 12.96
N GLU A 141 17.27 25.71 14.28
CA GLU A 141 16.05 26.13 14.97
C GLU A 141 16.19 27.62 15.34
N ILE A 142 15.10 28.37 15.17
CA ILE A 142 15.01 29.80 15.51
C ILE A 142 14.64 29.94 16.99
N ALA A 143 15.51 30.58 17.77
CA ALA A 143 15.23 31.02 19.13
C ALA A 143 14.84 32.51 19.15
N VAL A 144 13.80 32.85 19.91
CA VAL A 144 13.46 34.22 20.33
C VAL A 144 13.69 34.30 21.84
N ASP A 145 14.46 35.30 22.25
CA ASP A 145 14.96 35.55 23.60
C ASP A 145 13.93 36.19 24.54
N GLY A 146 14.08 35.98 25.85
CA GLY A 146 13.21 36.48 26.92
C GLY A 146 13.51 35.95 28.34
N SER A 147 14.75 36.14 28.81
CA SER A 147 15.23 36.42 30.19
C SER A 147 14.49 35.98 31.49
N HIS A 148 15.32 35.43 32.42
CA HIS A 148 15.23 35.31 33.90
C HIS A 148 14.31 34.21 34.50
N SER A 149 14.63 33.45 35.56
CA SER A 149 15.67 33.43 36.61
C SER A 149 15.85 31.99 37.13
N GLY A 150 17.02 31.65 37.66
CA GLY A 150 17.45 30.28 37.94
C GLY A 150 16.85 29.57 39.16
N GLU A 151 17.04 28.26 39.17
CA GLU A 151 17.42 27.45 40.34
C GLU A 151 17.89 26.06 39.84
N ASP A 152 19.03 25.62 40.39
CA ASP A 152 19.75 24.40 40.05
C ASP A 152 18.97 23.14 40.43
N SER A 153 18.91 22.15 39.53
CA SER A 153 18.89 20.75 39.94
C SER A 153 19.58 19.85 38.91
N ILE A 154 20.62 19.19 39.38
CA ILE A 154 21.49 18.26 38.67
C ILE A 154 20.75 16.92 38.52
N ILE A 155 20.44 16.51 37.28
CA ILE A 155 20.10 15.12 36.94
C ILE A 155 20.83 14.74 35.65
N GLU A 156 21.86 13.89 35.80
CA GLU A 156 22.64 13.31 34.70
C GLU A 156 21.74 12.46 33.77
N LYS A 157 21.62 12.88 32.51
CA LYS A 157 21.01 12.06 31.44
C LYS A 157 22.09 11.27 30.70
N LYS A 158 22.10 9.96 30.95
CA LYS A 158 22.89 8.95 30.25
C LYS A 158 22.33 8.75 28.83
N ARG A 159 23.06 9.22 27.81
CA ARG A 159 22.81 8.91 26.38
C ARG A 159 23.01 7.40 26.15
N ARG A 160 21.96 6.67 25.76
CA ARG A 160 22.07 5.33 25.17
C ARG A 160 22.20 5.49 23.66
N ARG A 161 23.36 5.11 23.12
CA ARG A 161 23.54 4.74 21.71
C ARG A 161 23.04 3.30 21.55
N VAL A 162 22.24 3.06 20.51
CA VAL A 162 21.86 1.71 20.07
C VAL A 162 22.79 1.40 18.90
N ASP A 163 23.74 0.50 19.14
CA ASP A 163 24.48 -0.20 18.10
C ASP A 163 23.77 -1.52 17.80
N GLU A 164 23.55 -1.77 16.50
CA GLU A 164 23.03 -3.01 15.95
C GLU A 164 24.13 -4.09 15.99
N GLU A 165 23.92 -5.17 16.74
CA GLU A 165 24.80 -6.34 16.68
C GLU A 165 24.11 -7.56 16.07
N ILE A 166 24.78 -8.08 15.04
CA ILE A 166 24.52 -9.27 14.25
C ILE A 166 25.00 -10.48 15.07
N ALA A 167 24.11 -11.43 15.36
CA ALA A 167 24.47 -12.67 16.03
C ALA A 167 25.07 -13.67 15.03
N ALA A 168 26.37 -13.95 15.20
CA ALA A 168 27.07 -15.09 14.62
C ALA A 168 27.14 -16.23 15.65
N GLU A 169 27.12 -17.46 15.14
CA GLU A 169 27.08 -18.74 15.86
C GLU A 169 28.20 -18.91 16.90
N GLY A 170 27.85 -19.52 18.04
CA GLY A 170 28.75 -19.87 19.13
C GLY A 170 28.79 -21.37 19.38
N THR A 171 29.95 -21.95 19.09
CA THR A 171 30.41 -23.31 19.37
C THR A 171 30.44 -23.65 20.87
N ILE A 172 30.22 -24.93 21.16
CA ILE A 172 30.09 -25.60 22.45
C ILE A 172 31.40 -25.66 23.25
N SER A 173 31.31 -25.43 24.57
CA SER A 173 32.16 -26.01 25.64
C SER A 173 31.40 -25.79 26.97
N SER A 174 31.48 -26.56 28.04
CA SER A 174 32.14 -27.80 28.42
C SER A 174 31.47 -28.18 29.75
N PHE A 175 31.07 -29.44 29.92
CA PHE A 175 30.93 -30.02 31.26
C PHE A 175 31.46 -31.45 31.19
N GLY A 176 32.51 -31.69 31.97
CA GLY A 176 33.09 -33.00 32.20
C GLY A 176 32.73 -33.53 33.59
N ASP A 177 32.72 -34.87 33.63
CA ASP A 177 32.92 -35.79 34.75
C ASP A 177 31.70 -36.13 35.64
N LEU A 178 31.41 -37.39 35.98
CA LEU A 178 31.97 -38.72 35.68
C LEU A 178 30.96 -39.74 36.27
N ASP A 179 30.67 -40.85 35.57
CA ASP A 179 30.60 -42.19 36.20
C ASP A 179 30.42 -43.31 35.15
N ASP A 180 31.07 -44.43 35.45
CA ASP A 180 31.66 -45.39 34.53
C ASP A 180 30.89 -46.73 34.40
N ILE A 181 30.98 -47.32 33.20
CA ILE A 181 31.19 -48.76 32.88
C ILE A 181 30.07 -49.80 33.18
N LYS A 182 29.47 -50.41 32.12
CA LYS A 182 29.73 -51.81 31.67
C LYS A 182 28.84 -52.29 30.47
N ASP A 183 29.52 -52.54 29.35
CA ASP A 183 29.55 -53.77 28.51
C ASP A 183 28.25 -54.51 28.08
N GLY A 184 28.14 -54.82 26.77
CA GLY A 184 27.16 -55.81 26.29
C GLY A 184 26.71 -55.80 24.82
N ALA A 185 27.58 -56.24 23.91
CA ALA A 185 27.29 -57.03 22.69
C ALA A 185 26.46 -56.47 21.50
N LEU A 186 27.17 -56.39 20.37
CA LEU A 186 26.72 -56.33 18.97
C LEU A 186 25.71 -57.44 18.59
N ARG A 187 24.63 -57.07 17.88
CA ARG A 187 24.03 -57.87 16.81
C ARG A 187 23.45 -56.97 15.72
N HIS A 188 24.00 -57.04 14.51
CA HIS A 188 23.30 -56.66 13.27
C HIS A 188 22.27 -57.72 12.91
N PRO A 189 21.20 -57.35 12.17
CA PRO A 189 21.15 -57.80 10.79
C PRO A 189 20.69 -56.71 9.79
N SER A 190 21.48 -56.64 8.71
CA SER A 190 21.11 -56.48 7.29
C SER A 190 19.76 -55.89 6.86
N SER A 191 19.88 -54.84 6.03
CA SER A 191 19.14 -54.56 4.78
C SER A 191 17.61 -54.74 4.76
N VAL A 192 16.88 -53.62 4.81
CA VAL A 192 15.63 -53.45 4.06
C VAL A 192 15.61 -52.05 3.44
N GLU A 193 15.63 -52.08 2.12
CA GLU A 193 15.13 -51.17 1.09
C GLU A 193 14.66 -49.75 1.47
N GLY A 194 15.21 -48.78 0.73
CA GLY A 194 14.83 -47.39 0.73
C GLY A 194 13.39 -47.18 0.25
N SER A 195 12.56 -46.66 1.14
CA SER A 195 11.24 -46.06 0.83
C SER A 195 10.74 -45.15 1.96
N ASP A 196 11.30 -45.21 3.17
CA ASP A 196 10.73 -44.51 4.32
C ASP A 196 11.49 -43.27 4.80
N LEU A 197 12.55 -42.85 4.10
CA LEU A 197 13.32 -41.66 4.52
C LEU A 197 12.68 -40.32 4.09
N ALA A 198 11.67 -40.34 3.22
CA ALA A 198 10.96 -39.14 2.77
C ALA A 198 9.70 -38.78 3.59
N ARG A 199 9.25 -39.66 4.50
CA ARG A 199 8.07 -39.41 5.36
C ARG A 199 8.41 -38.96 6.78
N THR A 200 9.68 -38.93 7.16
CA THR A 200 10.10 -38.74 8.55
C THR A 200 10.64 -37.34 8.86
N ILE A 201 10.43 -36.37 7.96
CA ILE A 201 10.73 -34.93 8.20
C ILE A 201 9.44 -34.11 8.46
N SER A 202 8.25 -34.71 8.39
CA SER A 202 6.97 -34.02 8.61
C SER A 202 6.31 -34.37 9.95
N SER A 203 7.03 -34.21 11.08
CA SER A 203 6.50 -34.62 12.39
C SER A 203 6.11 -33.48 13.33
N ASN A 204 6.40 -32.22 13.02
CA ASN A 204 6.19 -31.10 13.97
C ASN A 204 5.21 -30.02 13.49
N ALA A 205 4.79 -30.03 12.23
CA ALA A 205 3.85 -29.06 11.68
C ALA A 205 2.40 -29.48 11.98
N SER A 206 1.54 -28.53 12.35
CA SER A 206 0.12 -28.82 12.55
C SER A 206 -0.56 -29.18 11.21
N LEU A 207 -1.66 -29.93 11.24
CA LEU A 207 -2.43 -30.23 10.02
C LEU A 207 -2.86 -28.96 9.30
N ALA A 208 -3.29 -27.94 10.05
CA ALA A 208 -3.66 -26.63 9.53
C ALA A 208 -2.50 -25.97 8.77
N GLU A 209 -1.27 -26.08 9.29
CA GLU A 209 -0.06 -25.56 8.64
C GLU A 209 0.18 -26.23 7.28
N GLN A 210 0.17 -27.56 7.23
CA GLN A 210 0.42 -28.32 6.00
C GLN A 210 -0.64 -28.08 4.91
N VAL A 211 -1.90 -27.88 5.31
CA VAL A 211 -3.00 -27.63 4.36
C VAL A 211 -2.94 -26.21 3.80
N ILE A 212 -2.50 -25.24 4.62
CA ILE A 212 -2.53 -23.81 4.29
C ILE A 212 -1.24 -23.32 3.66
N GLU A 213 -0.09 -23.91 3.97
CA GLU A 213 1.22 -23.53 3.43
C GLU A 213 1.18 -23.32 1.90
N PRO A 214 0.53 -24.17 1.08
CA PRO A 214 0.45 -23.97 -0.36
C PRO A 214 -0.37 -22.75 -0.83
N ALA A 215 -1.18 -22.18 0.07
CA ALA A 215 -2.02 -21.02 -0.19
C ALA A 215 -1.43 -19.71 0.38
N LEU A 216 -0.33 -19.76 1.13
CA LEU A 216 0.28 -18.58 1.73
C LEU A 216 1.29 -17.93 0.79
N VAL A 217 1.27 -16.60 0.79
CA VAL A 217 2.13 -15.77 -0.06
C VAL A 217 2.65 -14.59 0.74
N MET A 218 3.93 -14.29 0.60
CA MET A 218 4.55 -13.07 1.13
C MET A 218 4.47 -11.95 0.09
N PHE A 219 4.09 -10.76 0.55
CA PHE A 219 4.01 -9.56 -0.25
C PHE A 219 5.21 -8.66 0.03
N GLU A 220 5.87 -8.24 -1.05
CA GLU A 220 6.75 -7.07 -1.04
C GLU A 220 6.11 -5.99 -1.91
N VAL A 221 5.68 -4.91 -1.27
CA VAL A 221 4.96 -3.81 -1.92
C VAL A 221 5.84 -2.57 -1.92
N HIS A 222 6.02 -1.98 -3.10
CA HIS A 222 6.76 -0.74 -3.27
C HIS A 222 5.87 0.34 -3.89
N VAL A 223 5.67 1.44 -3.16
CA VAL A 223 4.94 2.62 -3.65
C VAL A 223 5.93 3.61 -4.26
N PRO A 224 5.75 4.01 -5.54
CA PRO A 224 6.64 4.97 -6.20
C PRO A 224 6.70 6.31 -5.46
N PRO A 225 7.90 6.88 -5.24
CA PRO A 225 8.00 8.14 -4.50
C PRO A 225 7.31 9.32 -5.16
N ILE A 226 7.19 9.27 -6.49
CA ILE A 226 6.52 10.27 -7.32
C ILE A 226 4.97 10.17 -7.22
N CYS A 227 4.45 9.06 -6.67
CA CYS A 227 3.03 8.74 -6.61
C CYS A 227 2.58 8.30 -5.21
N MET A 228 3.15 8.89 -4.15
CA MET A 228 2.68 8.66 -2.78
C MET A 228 1.36 9.41 -2.55
N LEU A 229 0.28 8.84 -3.08
CA LEU A 229 -1.09 9.32 -3.01
C LEU A 229 -1.76 8.94 -1.67
N ASP A 230 -2.94 9.49 -1.41
CA ASP A 230 -3.83 9.11 -0.30
C ASP A 230 -3.21 9.15 1.11
N GLY A 231 -2.16 9.94 1.31
CA GLY A 231 -1.48 10.08 2.61
C GLY A 231 -0.60 8.88 2.99
N VAL A 232 -0.15 8.09 2.02
CA VAL A 232 0.79 6.98 2.25
C VAL A 232 2.07 7.47 2.94
N HIS A 233 2.45 6.78 4.02
CA HIS A 233 3.52 7.21 4.94
C HIS A 233 4.87 6.53 4.68
N SER A 234 4.88 5.36 4.04
CA SER A 234 6.08 4.58 3.71
C SER A 234 6.10 4.23 2.22
N GLN A 235 7.30 3.98 1.68
CA GLN A 235 7.47 3.49 0.31
C GLN A 235 7.50 1.96 0.24
N HIS A 236 7.82 1.30 1.35
CA HIS A 236 8.00 -0.15 1.42
C HIS A 236 7.05 -0.73 2.44
N PHE A 237 6.32 -1.77 2.05
CA PHE A 237 5.43 -2.54 2.92
C PHE A 237 5.66 -4.03 2.71
N PHE A 238 5.47 -4.79 3.78
CA PHE A 238 5.60 -6.24 3.79
C PHE A 238 4.42 -6.82 4.55
N GLY A 239 3.89 -7.95 4.07
CA GLY A 239 2.78 -8.63 4.72
C GLY A 239 2.53 -10.01 4.16
N THR A 240 1.76 -10.81 4.89
CA THR A 240 1.34 -12.15 4.48
C THR A 240 -0.07 -12.07 3.91
N GLY A 241 -0.28 -12.63 2.72
CA GLY A 241 -1.61 -12.82 2.14
C GLY A 241 -1.92 -14.29 1.87
N VAL A 242 -3.16 -14.54 1.44
CA VAL A 242 -3.69 -15.89 1.19
C VAL A 242 -4.33 -15.97 -0.18
N ILE A 243 -4.02 -17.03 -0.93
CA ILE A 243 -4.62 -17.31 -2.23
C ILE A 243 -6.06 -17.75 -2.00
N ILE A 244 -7.02 -16.93 -2.44
CA ILE A 244 -8.45 -17.18 -2.28
C ILE A 244 -9.07 -17.82 -3.53
N TYR A 245 -8.40 -17.69 -4.68
CA TYR A 245 -8.83 -18.27 -5.93
C TYR A 245 -7.63 -18.59 -6.81
N HIS A 246 -7.65 -19.77 -7.44
CA HIS A 246 -6.61 -20.22 -8.33
C HIS A 246 -7.24 -21.04 -9.47
N SER A 247 -6.92 -20.66 -10.69
CA SER A 247 -7.35 -21.26 -11.95
C SER A 247 -6.23 -21.07 -12.97
N ASP A 248 -6.29 -21.72 -14.13
CA ASP A 248 -5.25 -21.64 -15.17
C ASP A 248 -5.02 -20.20 -15.70
N CYS A 249 -6.05 -19.34 -15.62
CA CYS A 249 -5.99 -17.97 -16.15
C CYS A 249 -6.06 -16.87 -15.08
N LEU A 250 -6.35 -17.22 -13.83
CA LEU A 250 -6.58 -16.23 -12.77
C LEU A 250 -6.14 -16.77 -11.41
N GLY A 251 -5.18 -16.07 -10.81
CA GLY A 251 -4.88 -16.19 -9.39
C GLY A 251 -5.31 -14.93 -8.65
N LEU A 252 -6.04 -15.08 -7.54
CA LEU A 252 -6.40 -13.97 -6.64
C LEU A 252 -5.89 -14.24 -5.23
N VAL A 253 -5.29 -13.22 -4.64
CA VAL A 253 -4.74 -13.24 -3.29
C VAL A 253 -5.37 -12.12 -2.47
N ALA A 254 -5.84 -12.45 -1.27
CA ALA A 254 -6.32 -11.49 -0.31
C ALA A 254 -5.18 -11.08 0.64
N VAL A 255 -5.05 -9.79 0.89
CA VAL A 255 -4.07 -9.20 1.79
C VAL A 255 -4.70 -8.03 2.53
N ASP A 256 -4.13 -7.64 3.67
CA ASP A 256 -4.60 -6.46 4.38
C ASP A 256 -4.28 -5.16 3.62
N ARG A 257 -5.11 -4.13 3.82
CA ARG A 257 -4.93 -2.83 3.15
C ARG A 257 -3.84 -1.97 3.80
N ASN A 258 -3.31 -2.33 4.97
CA ASN A 258 -2.13 -1.65 5.51
C ASN A 258 -0.85 -2.04 4.72
N THR A 259 -0.79 -3.28 4.23
CA THR A 259 0.26 -3.78 3.32
C THR A 259 0.10 -3.21 1.91
N VAL A 260 -1.12 -3.24 1.35
CA VAL A 260 -1.44 -2.66 0.03
C VAL A 260 -2.34 -1.43 0.20
N ALA A 261 -1.73 -0.28 0.48
CA ALA A 261 -2.47 0.94 0.82
C ALA A 261 -3.16 1.62 -0.37
N VAL A 262 -2.50 1.62 -1.53
CA VAL A 262 -2.91 2.31 -2.76
C VAL A 262 -2.78 1.40 -3.98
N SER A 263 -3.59 1.69 -5.01
CA SER A 263 -3.61 0.91 -6.26
C SER A 263 -2.34 1.13 -7.09
N ILE A 264 -1.69 2.29 -6.95
CA ILE A 264 -0.39 2.59 -7.56
C ILE A 264 0.76 1.98 -6.73
N SER A 265 0.95 0.67 -6.86
CA SER A 265 2.03 -0.04 -6.20
C SER A 265 2.62 -1.13 -7.10
N ASP A 266 3.93 -1.32 -6.97
CA ASP A 266 4.64 -2.48 -7.53
C ASP A 266 4.56 -3.59 -6.49
N ILE A 267 3.99 -4.74 -6.85
CA ILE A 267 3.87 -5.88 -5.93
C ILE A 267 4.68 -7.05 -6.46
N MET A 268 5.49 -7.64 -5.58
CA MET A 268 6.08 -8.95 -5.77
C MET A 268 5.47 -9.94 -4.79
N LEU A 269 5.09 -11.10 -5.31
CA LEU A 269 4.56 -12.22 -4.53
C LEU A 269 5.61 -13.31 -4.46
N SER A 270 6.02 -13.67 -3.25
CA SER A 270 6.87 -14.83 -3.00
C SER A 270 6.01 -15.96 -2.43
N PHE A 271 5.93 -17.09 -3.14
CA PHE A 271 5.06 -18.20 -2.76
C PHE A 271 5.76 -19.09 -1.73
N ALA A 272 5.03 -19.52 -0.69
CA ALA A 272 5.60 -20.41 0.33
C ALA A 272 5.80 -21.85 -0.20
N ALA A 273 4.83 -22.35 -0.97
CA ALA A 273 4.84 -23.72 -1.52
C ALA A 273 5.98 -23.99 -2.51
N TYR A 274 6.42 -22.94 -3.20
CA TYR A 274 7.41 -23.06 -4.27
C TYR A 274 8.24 -21.77 -4.32
N PRO A 275 9.59 -21.85 -4.30
CA PRO A 275 10.47 -20.69 -4.19
C PRO A 275 10.53 -19.90 -5.50
N ILE A 276 9.45 -19.19 -5.80
CA ILE A 276 9.30 -18.34 -6.98
C ILE A 276 8.74 -16.99 -6.57
N GLU A 277 9.15 -15.96 -7.31
CA GLU A 277 8.67 -14.59 -7.15
C GLU A 277 8.03 -14.11 -8.44
N ILE A 278 6.77 -13.68 -8.36
CA ILE A 278 5.98 -13.24 -9.52
C ILE A 278 5.45 -11.83 -9.27
N PRO A 279 5.47 -10.95 -10.30
CA PRO A 279 4.83 -9.64 -10.21
C PRO A 279 3.31 -9.79 -10.12
N ALA A 280 2.67 -8.86 -9.41
CA ALA A 280 1.22 -8.90 -9.24
C ALA A 280 0.60 -7.50 -9.31
N GLU A 281 -0.69 -7.45 -9.62
CA GLU A 281 -1.44 -6.23 -9.90
C GLU A 281 -2.59 -6.07 -8.89
N VAL A 282 -2.74 -4.89 -8.29
CA VAL A 282 -3.80 -4.61 -7.29
C VAL A 282 -5.13 -4.50 -7.99
N VAL A 283 -6.01 -5.50 -7.87
CA VAL A 283 -7.29 -5.55 -8.58
C VAL A 283 -8.41 -4.82 -7.86
N PHE A 284 -8.43 -4.87 -6.53
CA PHE A 284 -9.53 -4.31 -5.75
C PHE A 284 -9.06 -3.86 -4.36
N LEU A 285 -9.35 -2.62 -4.00
CA LEU A 285 -9.18 -2.07 -2.66
C LEU A 285 -10.55 -1.94 -2.01
N HIS A 286 -10.80 -2.65 -0.93
CA HIS A 286 -12.10 -2.56 -0.28
C HIS A 286 -12.25 -1.17 0.40
N PRO A 287 -13.36 -0.45 0.18
CA PRO A 287 -13.53 0.93 0.67
C PRO A 287 -13.70 1.04 2.20
N VAL A 288 -14.24 0.01 2.86
CA VAL A 288 -14.54 -0.01 4.32
C VAL A 288 -13.71 -1.03 5.11
N HIS A 289 -13.79 -2.30 4.71
CA HIS A 289 -13.00 -3.39 5.28
C HIS A 289 -11.51 -3.28 4.92
N ASN A 290 -10.63 -3.58 5.88
CA ASN A 290 -9.17 -3.43 5.74
C ASN A 290 -8.50 -4.55 4.91
N PHE A 291 -8.99 -4.79 3.69
CA PHE A 291 -8.37 -5.76 2.78
C PHE A 291 -8.28 -5.24 1.33
N ALA A 292 -7.38 -5.85 0.58
CA ALA A 292 -7.17 -5.69 -0.84
C ALA A 292 -7.12 -7.06 -1.52
N LEU A 293 -7.53 -7.11 -2.78
CA LEU A 293 -7.36 -8.27 -3.65
C LEU A 293 -6.33 -7.95 -4.72
N VAL A 294 -5.37 -8.84 -4.87
CA VAL A 294 -4.25 -8.73 -5.80
C VAL A 294 -4.28 -9.93 -6.73
N ALA A 295 -4.15 -9.68 -8.04
CA ALA A 295 -4.09 -10.74 -9.04
C ALA A 295 -2.66 -11.03 -9.46
N TYR A 296 -2.40 -12.30 -9.76
CA TYR A 296 -1.18 -12.75 -10.40
C TYR A 296 -1.50 -13.63 -11.60
N ASP A 297 -0.52 -13.76 -12.49
CA ASP A 297 -0.59 -14.65 -13.65
C ASP A 297 -0.14 -16.07 -13.25
N PRO A 298 -1.04 -17.07 -13.27
CA PRO A 298 -0.69 -18.45 -12.96
C PRO A 298 0.28 -19.07 -13.97
N SER A 299 0.31 -18.60 -15.22
CA SER A 299 1.21 -19.13 -16.24
C SER A 299 2.69 -18.85 -15.93
N ALA A 300 2.97 -17.76 -15.21
CA ALA A 300 4.30 -17.40 -14.74
C ALA A 300 4.83 -18.33 -13.62
N LEU A 301 3.98 -19.17 -13.02
CA LEU A 301 4.40 -20.15 -12.01
C LEU A 301 5.17 -21.34 -12.58
N GLY A 302 5.01 -21.63 -13.88
CA GLY A 302 5.61 -22.79 -14.52
C GLY A 302 5.28 -24.10 -13.77
N ALA A 303 6.31 -24.86 -13.39
CA ALA A 303 6.15 -26.13 -12.67
C ALA A 303 5.48 -25.97 -11.27
N GLY A 304 5.58 -24.78 -10.67
CA GLY A 304 5.01 -24.47 -9.34
C GLY A 304 3.50 -24.44 -9.31
N ALA A 305 2.82 -24.29 -10.46
CA ALA A 305 1.36 -24.26 -10.55
C ALA A 305 0.68 -25.54 -10.01
N SER A 306 1.38 -26.68 -10.07
CA SER A 306 0.86 -27.96 -9.57
C SER A 306 0.83 -28.07 -8.04
N VAL A 307 1.66 -27.29 -7.34
CA VAL A 307 1.84 -27.35 -5.88
C VAL A 307 0.92 -26.33 -5.20
N ILE A 308 0.75 -25.16 -5.83
CA ILE A 308 -0.03 -24.05 -5.29
C ILE A 308 -1.53 -24.39 -5.30
N ARG A 309 -2.21 -24.02 -4.21
CA ARG A 309 -3.64 -24.28 -4.04
C ARG A 309 -4.33 -23.06 -3.44
N ALA A 310 -5.57 -22.82 -3.86
CA ALA A 310 -6.43 -21.85 -3.20
C ALA A 310 -6.90 -22.39 -1.85
N ALA A 311 -6.95 -21.52 -0.85
CA ALA A 311 -7.45 -21.86 0.47
C ALA A 311 -8.97 -22.07 0.45
N LYS A 312 -9.46 -23.04 1.23
CA LYS A 312 -10.89 -23.28 1.38
C LYS A 312 -11.49 -22.28 2.38
N LEU A 313 -12.27 -21.33 1.89
CA LEU A 313 -12.92 -20.32 2.71
C LEU A 313 -14.15 -20.90 3.43
N LEU A 314 -14.33 -20.58 4.71
CA LEU A 314 -15.44 -21.00 5.55
C LEU A 314 -16.07 -19.77 6.23
N PRO A 315 -16.98 -19.06 5.55
CA PRO A 315 -17.63 -17.88 6.11
C PRO A 315 -18.66 -18.21 7.20
N GLU A 316 -19.27 -19.40 7.15
CA GLU A 316 -20.25 -19.88 8.12
C GLU A 316 -19.85 -21.25 8.71
N PRO A 317 -20.16 -21.52 10.00
CA PRO A 317 -20.82 -20.64 10.95
C PRO A 317 -19.91 -19.50 11.45
N ALA A 318 -20.52 -18.40 11.87
CA ALA A 318 -19.78 -17.28 12.47
C ALA A 318 -19.08 -17.72 13.77
N LEU A 319 -17.86 -17.22 13.94
CA LEU A 319 -17.00 -17.51 15.07
C LEU A 319 -17.61 -17.01 16.40
N ARG A 320 -17.48 -17.83 17.45
CA ARG A 320 -18.00 -17.56 18.79
C ARG A 320 -16.85 -17.40 19.78
N ARG A 321 -17.16 -16.69 20.87
CA ARG A 321 -16.23 -16.56 21.99
C ARG A 321 -15.93 -17.94 22.58
N GLY A 322 -14.64 -18.24 22.76
CA GLY A 322 -14.16 -19.52 23.26
C GLY A 322 -13.87 -20.57 22.18
N ASP A 323 -14.19 -20.29 20.91
CA ASP A 323 -13.80 -21.19 19.82
C ASP A 323 -12.27 -21.25 19.70
N SER A 324 -11.75 -22.45 19.47
CA SER A 324 -10.33 -22.68 19.23
C SER A 324 -10.00 -22.48 17.75
N VAL A 325 -9.00 -21.66 17.47
CA VAL A 325 -8.52 -21.36 16.12
C VAL A 325 -7.01 -21.54 16.02
N TYR A 326 -6.54 -21.81 14.82
CA TYR A 326 -5.12 -21.88 14.49
C TYR A 326 -4.75 -20.63 13.69
N LEU A 327 -3.85 -19.84 14.24
CA LEU A 327 -3.24 -18.74 13.51
C LEU A 327 -2.05 -19.29 12.72
N VAL A 328 -2.12 -19.19 11.40
CA VAL A 328 -1.06 -19.62 10.48
C VAL A 328 -0.55 -18.41 9.71
N GLY A 329 0.76 -18.20 9.71
CA GLY A 329 1.38 -17.09 8.99
C GLY A 329 2.80 -17.44 8.55
N LEU A 330 3.38 -16.58 7.70
CA LEU A 330 4.73 -16.76 7.18
C LEU A 330 5.75 -15.96 7.99
N SER A 331 6.90 -16.56 8.23
CA SER A 331 8.10 -15.84 8.65
C SER A 331 8.74 -15.11 7.45
N ARG A 332 9.73 -14.24 7.72
CA ARG A 332 10.54 -13.61 6.65
C ARG A 332 11.36 -14.62 5.82
N SER A 333 11.59 -15.82 6.33
CA SER A 333 12.24 -16.91 5.60
C SER A 333 11.26 -17.77 4.78
N LEU A 334 10.01 -17.29 4.59
CA LEU A 334 8.92 -18.01 3.91
C LEU A 334 8.54 -19.34 4.59
N GLN A 335 8.88 -19.51 5.86
CA GLN A 335 8.48 -20.70 6.61
C GLN A 335 7.09 -20.48 7.21
N ALA A 336 6.18 -21.42 6.97
CA ALA A 336 4.89 -21.44 7.61
C ALA A 336 5.07 -21.70 9.12
N THR A 337 4.35 -20.94 9.93
CA THR A 337 4.32 -21.11 11.38
C THR A 337 2.87 -21.11 11.83
N SER A 338 2.51 -22.09 12.66
CA SER A 338 1.17 -22.20 13.22
C SER A 338 1.17 -22.12 14.74
N ARG A 339 0.13 -21.49 15.30
CA ARG A 339 -0.10 -21.45 16.75
C ARG A 339 -1.59 -21.56 17.06
N LYS A 340 -1.94 -22.38 18.06
CA LYS A 340 -3.32 -22.50 18.56
C LYS A 340 -3.64 -21.34 19.49
N SER A 341 -4.82 -20.76 19.36
CA SER A 341 -5.33 -19.65 20.17
C SER A 341 -6.84 -19.77 20.36
N THR A 342 -7.40 -19.03 21.31
CA THR A 342 -8.85 -18.97 21.52
C THR A 342 -9.41 -17.58 21.27
N ILE A 343 -10.63 -17.52 20.75
CA ILE A 343 -11.30 -16.25 20.45
C ILE A 343 -11.81 -15.61 21.74
N THR A 344 -11.34 -14.39 22.01
CA THR A 344 -11.80 -13.60 23.16
C THR A 344 -13.04 -12.79 22.82
N ASN A 345 -13.05 -12.14 21.67
CA ASN A 345 -14.20 -11.38 21.18
C ASN A 345 -14.30 -11.45 19.65
N PRO A 346 -15.35 -12.06 19.07
CA PRO A 346 -15.51 -12.17 17.63
C PRO A 346 -16.00 -10.87 16.96
N CYS A 347 -16.42 -9.86 17.72
CA CYS A 347 -17.17 -8.72 17.19
C CYS A 347 -16.75 -7.39 17.83
N THR A 348 -15.45 -7.21 18.06
CA THR A 348 -14.92 -5.95 18.59
C THR A 348 -15.02 -4.87 17.51
N ALA A 349 -15.70 -3.77 17.80
CA ALA A 349 -15.74 -2.63 16.89
C ALA A 349 -14.37 -1.93 16.82
N VAL A 350 -13.83 -1.76 15.63
CA VAL A 350 -12.58 -1.04 15.41
C VAL A 350 -12.81 0.46 15.55
N ASN A 351 -11.96 1.12 16.33
CA ASN A 351 -11.96 2.58 16.45
C ASN A 351 -10.53 3.11 16.25
N ILE A 352 -10.24 3.54 15.02
CA ILE A 352 -8.96 4.15 14.65
C ILE A 352 -9.18 5.64 14.45
N GLY A 353 -8.36 6.46 15.10
CA GLY A 353 -8.39 7.93 14.96
C GLY A 353 -7.89 8.40 13.59
N SER A 354 -8.21 9.64 13.23
CA SER A 354 -7.62 10.29 12.05
C SER A 354 -6.14 10.58 12.29
N ALA A 355 -5.30 10.25 11.32
CA ALA A 355 -3.89 10.65 11.28
C ALA A 355 -3.75 12.14 10.91
N ASP A 356 -2.60 12.74 11.26
CA ASP A 356 -2.26 14.13 10.93
C ASP A 356 -2.21 14.36 9.42
N CYS A 357 -1.68 13.39 8.68
CA CYS A 357 -1.87 13.26 7.24
C CYS A 357 -3.04 12.30 6.99
N PRO A 358 -4.20 12.77 6.50
CA PRO A 358 -5.35 11.90 6.32
C PRO A 358 -5.02 10.75 5.37
N ARG A 359 -5.11 9.53 5.90
CA ARG A 359 -4.86 8.28 5.18
C ARG A 359 -5.96 7.27 5.46
N TYR A 360 -6.03 6.22 4.65
CA TYR A 360 -7.01 5.17 4.84
C TYR A 360 -6.97 4.62 6.28
N ARG A 361 -8.15 4.43 6.85
CA ARG A 361 -8.37 3.74 8.12
C ARG A 361 -9.67 2.96 8.03
N ALA A 362 -9.71 1.81 8.69
CA ALA A 362 -10.95 1.05 8.82
C ALA A 362 -11.94 1.81 9.71
N ILE A 363 -13.15 2.03 9.19
CA ILE A 363 -14.29 2.57 9.91
C ILE A 363 -15.46 1.60 9.78
N ASN A 364 -16.42 1.63 10.71
CA ASN A 364 -17.63 0.81 10.67
C ASN A 364 -17.37 -0.69 10.49
N MET A 365 -16.28 -1.20 11.06
CA MET A 365 -15.88 -2.59 10.91
C MET A 365 -15.79 -3.26 12.28
N GLU A 366 -16.19 -4.52 12.32
CA GLU A 366 -15.98 -5.41 13.45
C GLU A 366 -14.84 -6.39 13.15
N VAL A 367 -14.00 -6.62 14.15
CA VAL A 367 -12.85 -7.52 14.08
C VAL A 367 -12.87 -8.55 15.20
N ILE A 368 -12.09 -9.61 14.97
CA ILE A 368 -11.90 -10.73 15.88
C ILE A 368 -10.64 -10.49 16.70
N GLU A 369 -10.78 -10.67 18.01
CA GLU A 369 -9.70 -10.62 18.98
C GLU A 369 -9.41 -12.02 19.53
N LEU A 370 -8.13 -12.24 19.81
CA LEU A 370 -7.60 -13.48 20.35
C LEU A 370 -7.15 -13.27 21.80
N ASP A 371 -6.89 -14.37 22.49
CA ASP A 371 -6.36 -14.37 23.86
C ASP A 371 -4.88 -14.00 23.93
N THR A 372 -4.14 -14.31 22.88
CA THR A 372 -2.69 -14.23 22.83
C THR A 372 -2.27 -13.19 21.80
N ASP A 373 -1.41 -12.26 22.20
CA ASP A 373 -0.77 -11.33 21.27
C ASP A 373 0.43 -12.01 20.59
N PHE A 374 0.39 -12.09 19.26
CA PHE A 374 1.44 -12.73 18.43
C PHE A 374 2.50 -11.74 17.93
N GLY A 375 2.58 -10.57 18.56
CA GLY A 375 3.36 -9.42 18.08
C GLY A 375 2.54 -8.54 17.14
N SER A 376 2.91 -7.26 17.08
CA SER A 376 2.20 -6.24 16.29
C SER A 376 2.41 -6.36 14.77
N SER A 377 3.36 -7.18 14.33
CA SER A 377 3.74 -7.32 12.92
C SER A 377 3.44 -8.70 12.33
N PHE A 378 2.90 -9.65 13.11
CA PHE A 378 2.63 -10.99 12.60
C PHE A 378 1.29 -11.01 11.87
N SER A 379 1.31 -11.06 10.54
CA SER A 379 0.14 -11.20 9.67
C SER A 379 -0.01 -12.63 9.15
N GLY A 380 -1.25 -13.06 8.89
CA GLY A 380 -1.54 -14.41 8.43
C GLY A 380 -3.03 -14.68 8.29
N ILE A 381 -3.47 -15.89 8.65
CA ILE A 381 -4.88 -16.29 8.60
C ILE A 381 -5.29 -17.09 9.83
N LEU A 382 -6.58 -17.06 10.16
CA LEU A 382 -7.19 -17.91 11.17
C LEU A 382 -7.91 -19.07 10.50
N THR A 383 -7.60 -20.29 10.94
CA THR A 383 -8.23 -21.51 10.44
C THR A 383 -8.79 -22.37 11.56
N ASP A 384 -9.64 -23.31 11.18
CA ASP A 384 -9.98 -24.44 12.02
C ASP A 384 -8.86 -25.50 12.03
N GLU A 385 -9.09 -26.60 12.77
CA GLU A 385 -8.18 -27.74 12.84
C GLU A 385 -7.95 -28.45 11.48
N GLN A 386 -8.85 -28.25 10.51
CA GLN A 386 -8.80 -28.85 9.17
C GLN A 386 -8.13 -27.93 8.13
N GLY A 387 -7.66 -26.75 8.52
CA GLY A 387 -7.06 -25.77 7.60
C GLY A 387 -8.08 -25.05 6.73
N ARG A 388 -9.34 -24.93 7.15
CA ARG A 388 -10.35 -24.08 6.49
C ARG A 388 -10.28 -22.66 7.04
N VAL A 389 -10.24 -21.66 6.17
CA VAL A 389 -10.02 -20.26 6.54
C VAL A 389 -11.30 -19.60 7.04
N GLN A 390 -11.25 -19.07 8.26
CA GLN A 390 -12.38 -18.39 8.91
C GLN A 390 -12.18 -16.88 9.00
N ALA A 391 -10.93 -16.40 9.01
CA ALA A 391 -10.61 -14.98 9.03
C ALA A 391 -9.21 -14.69 8.46
N LEU A 392 -9.00 -13.47 7.98
CA LEU A 392 -7.70 -12.93 7.63
C LEU A 392 -7.11 -12.21 8.85
N TRP A 393 -5.91 -12.57 9.30
CA TRP A 393 -5.23 -11.90 10.41
C TRP A 393 -4.42 -10.72 9.87
N ALA A 394 -5.03 -9.53 9.96
CA ALA A 394 -4.66 -8.34 9.18
C ALA A 394 -4.07 -7.23 10.05
N SER A 395 -3.06 -6.53 9.52
CA SER A 395 -2.42 -5.39 10.17
C SER A 395 -3.23 -4.10 9.97
N PHE A 396 -3.35 -3.29 11.01
CA PHE A 396 -4.02 -2.00 11.04
C PHE A 396 -3.02 -0.93 11.47
N SER A 397 -3.01 0.19 10.76
CA SER A 397 -2.20 1.36 11.12
C SER A 397 -3.01 2.34 11.96
N THR A 398 -2.40 2.82 13.04
CA THR A 398 -2.91 3.91 13.88
C THR A 398 -1.80 4.89 14.19
N GLN A 399 -2.14 6.15 14.39
CA GLN A 399 -1.18 7.18 14.78
C GLN A 399 -1.45 7.60 16.21
N LEU A 400 -0.48 7.39 17.10
CA LEU A 400 -0.59 7.78 18.50
C LEU A 400 0.18 9.09 18.71
N LYS A 401 -0.43 10.00 19.47
CA LYS A 401 0.18 11.28 19.84
C LYS A 401 0.80 11.15 21.22
N TYR A 402 2.13 11.03 21.27
CA TYR A 402 2.89 11.06 22.51
C TYR A 402 3.41 12.50 22.75
N GLY A 403 2.84 13.19 23.74
CA GLY A 403 3.29 14.53 24.11
C GLY A 403 3.16 15.59 23.00
N CYS A 404 4.04 16.61 23.04
CA CYS A 404 3.94 17.80 22.19
C CYS A 404 4.73 17.77 20.87
N SER A 405 5.52 16.72 20.56
CA SER A 405 6.55 16.86 19.50
C SER A 405 6.74 15.72 18.50
N SER A 406 6.10 14.56 18.63
CA SER A 406 6.12 13.57 17.52
C SER A 406 4.96 12.58 17.59
N SER A 407 4.19 12.53 16.51
CA SER A 407 3.20 11.50 16.25
C SER A 407 3.91 10.24 15.74
N GLU A 408 3.78 9.12 16.44
CA GLU A 408 4.41 7.86 16.02
C GLU A 408 3.38 6.91 15.41
N ASP A 409 3.76 6.32 14.27
CA ASP A 409 2.96 5.31 13.60
C ASP A 409 3.07 3.98 14.34
N HIS A 410 1.93 3.51 14.83
CA HIS A 410 1.78 2.24 15.50
C HIS A 410 0.98 1.28 14.61
N GLN A 411 1.32 0.00 14.70
CA GLN A 411 0.61 -1.05 14.00
C GLN A 411 0.09 -2.07 15.01
N PHE A 412 -1.08 -2.62 14.75
CA PHE A 412 -1.66 -3.70 15.54
C PHE A 412 -2.41 -4.66 14.62
N VAL A 413 -2.54 -5.92 15.02
CA VAL A 413 -3.13 -6.97 14.17
C VAL A 413 -4.45 -7.45 14.76
N ARG A 414 -5.45 -7.66 13.90
CA ARG A 414 -6.77 -8.18 14.26
C ARG A 414 -7.34 -9.06 13.16
N GLY A 415 -8.28 -9.93 13.51
CA GLY A 415 -8.91 -10.83 12.55
C GLY A 415 -10.05 -10.13 11.79
N ILE A 416 -9.94 -10.09 10.47
CA ILE A 416 -11.01 -9.69 9.55
C ILE A 416 -11.82 -10.94 9.20
N PRO A 417 -13.12 -10.99 9.52
CA PRO A 417 -13.96 -12.14 9.16
C PRO A 417 -13.93 -12.45 7.66
N ILE A 418 -13.84 -13.73 7.30
CA ILE A 418 -13.66 -14.12 5.89
C ILE A 418 -14.90 -13.85 5.03
N TYR A 419 -16.10 -13.71 5.63
CA TYR A 419 -17.33 -13.45 4.88
C TYR A 419 -17.22 -12.19 4.00
N ALA A 420 -16.52 -11.14 4.47
CA ALA A 420 -16.36 -9.89 3.72
C ALA A 420 -15.56 -10.10 2.43
N ILE A 421 -14.55 -10.99 2.48
CA ILE A 421 -13.74 -11.36 1.33
C ILE A 421 -14.51 -12.32 0.42
N SER A 422 -15.20 -13.32 0.98
CA SER A 422 -16.00 -14.28 0.22
C SER A 422 -17.09 -13.59 -0.60
N GLN A 423 -17.79 -12.60 -0.04
CA GLN A 423 -18.83 -11.84 -0.75
C GLN A 423 -18.28 -11.12 -1.99
N VAL A 424 -17.11 -10.47 -1.87
CA VAL A 424 -16.49 -9.78 -3.02
C VAL A 424 -15.96 -10.80 -4.04
N LEU A 425 -15.38 -11.90 -3.56
CA LEU A 425 -14.88 -12.98 -4.42
C LEU A 425 -16.00 -13.58 -5.26
N GLU A 426 -17.15 -13.90 -4.65
CA GLU A 426 -18.32 -14.42 -5.36
C GLU A 426 -18.83 -13.43 -6.42
N LYS A 427 -18.83 -12.13 -6.12
CA LYS A 427 -19.22 -11.08 -7.09
C LYS A 427 -18.26 -10.99 -8.29
N ILE A 428 -16.96 -11.20 -8.06
CA ILE A 428 -15.94 -11.23 -9.12
C ILE A 428 -16.09 -12.49 -9.98
N ILE A 429 -16.29 -13.65 -9.36
CA ILE A 429 -16.42 -14.94 -10.07
C ILE A 429 -17.73 -15.00 -10.86
N SER A 430 -18.84 -14.55 -10.28
CA SER A 430 -20.16 -14.53 -10.93
C SER A 430 -20.28 -13.48 -12.04
N GLY A 431 -19.37 -12.50 -12.10
CA GLY A 431 -19.35 -11.47 -13.13
C GLY A 431 -20.42 -10.40 -12.94
N THR A 432 -20.60 -9.91 -11.72
CA THR A 432 -21.58 -8.83 -11.44
C THR A 432 -21.33 -7.56 -12.26
N PRO A 433 -22.37 -6.79 -12.64
CA PRO A 433 -22.20 -5.56 -13.40
C PRO A 433 -21.33 -4.54 -12.64
N GLY A 434 -20.32 -4.00 -13.33
CA GLY A 434 -19.44 -2.98 -12.79
C GLY A 434 -18.35 -2.59 -13.78
N PRO A 435 -17.41 -1.70 -13.40
CA PRO A 435 -16.35 -1.27 -14.30
C PRO A 435 -15.50 -2.46 -14.73
N PHE A 436 -15.20 -2.54 -16.02
CA PHE A 436 -14.31 -3.57 -16.54
C PHE A 436 -12.87 -3.26 -16.20
N ARG A 437 -12.13 -4.31 -15.89
CA ARG A 437 -10.70 -4.29 -15.66
C ARG A 437 -10.03 -5.42 -16.43
N LEU A 438 -8.89 -5.13 -17.05
CA LEU A 438 -8.08 -6.14 -17.69
C LEU A 438 -7.24 -6.86 -16.63
N ILE A 439 -7.39 -8.18 -16.48
CA ILE A 439 -6.60 -9.00 -15.56
C ILE A 439 -6.04 -10.17 -16.36
N ASN A 440 -4.71 -10.33 -16.40
CA ASN A 440 -4.03 -11.35 -17.20
C ASN A 440 -4.51 -11.37 -18.67
N GLY A 441 -4.75 -10.19 -19.25
CA GLY A 441 -5.25 -10.06 -20.64
C GLY A 441 -6.75 -10.36 -20.84
N ILE A 442 -7.48 -10.71 -19.78
CA ILE A 442 -8.92 -11.00 -19.85
C ILE A 442 -9.71 -9.85 -19.22
N ARG A 443 -10.69 -9.30 -19.94
CA ARG A 443 -11.60 -8.29 -19.41
C ARG A 443 -12.58 -8.93 -18.42
N ARG A 444 -12.58 -8.44 -17.18
CA ARG A 444 -13.44 -8.92 -16.10
C ARG A 444 -14.17 -7.75 -15.45
N PRO A 445 -15.47 -7.87 -15.16
CA PRO A 445 -16.19 -6.82 -14.45
C PRO A 445 -15.81 -6.86 -12.96
N MET A 446 -15.53 -5.70 -12.39
CA MET A 446 -15.21 -5.55 -10.98
C MET A 446 -16.44 -5.09 -10.19
N PRO A 447 -16.66 -5.60 -8.97
CA PRO A 447 -17.84 -5.26 -8.20
C PRO A 447 -17.81 -3.82 -7.72
N LEU A 448 -18.98 -3.18 -7.75
CA LEU A 448 -19.24 -1.95 -7.03
C LEU A 448 -19.71 -2.26 -5.61
N VAL A 449 -19.33 -1.42 -4.66
CA VAL A 449 -19.73 -1.52 -3.26
C VAL A 449 -20.62 -0.35 -2.91
N ARG A 450 -21.87 -0.65 -2.55
CA ARG A 450 -22.81 0.32 -2.00
C ARG A 450 -22.61 0.48 -0.50
N LEU A 451 -22.50 1.73 -0.07
CA LEU A 451 -22.15 2.11 1.28
C LEU A 451 -23.04 3.23 1.80
N LEU A 452 -23.21 3.26 3.12
CA LEU A 452 -23.64 4.44 3.84
C LEU A 452 -22.39 5.18 4.32
N GLU A 453 -22.05 6.31 3.70
CA GLU A 453 -20.84 7.10 3.97
C GLU A 453 -20.93 7.92 5.27
N VAL A 454 -21.11 7.23 6.38
CA VAL A 454 -21.26 7.79 7.74
C VAL A 454 -20.31 7.05 8.67
N GLU A 455 -19.53 7.74 9.49
CA GLU A 455 -18.75 7.11 10.55
C GLU A 455 -19.63 6.87 11.78
N LEU A 456 -19.72 5.62 12.20
CA LEU A 456 -20.56 5.14 13.28
C LEU A 456 -19.70 4.60 14.43
N TYR A 457 -20.25 4.64 15.64
CA TYR A 457 -19.63 4.00 16.80
C TYR A 457 -20.68 3.38 17.71
N PRO A 458 -20.38 2.22 18.31
CA PRO A 458 -21.32 1.55 19.19
C PRO A 458 -21.47 2.31 20.51
N THR A 459 -22.71 2.43 20.97
CA THR A 459 -23.07 2.99 22.28
C THR A 459 -23.88 1.95 23.05
N LEU A 460 -23.53 1.70 24.31
CA LEU A 460 -24.25 0.77 25.18
C LEU A 460 -25.70 1.22 25.39
N LEU A 461 -26.64 0.27 25.43
CA LEU A 461 -28.06 0.56 25.65
C LEU A 461 -28.33 1.26 26.99
N SER A 462 -27.54 1.00 28.04
CA SER A 462 -27.63 1.71 29.32
C SER A 462 -27.39 3.21 29.17
N LYS A 463 -26.40 3.59 28.34
CA LYS A 463 -26.10 4.98 28.02
C LYS A 463 -27.15 5.57 27.08
N ALA A 464 -27.61 4.80 26.10
CA ALA A 464 -28.69 5.21 25.20
C ALA A 464 -30.00 5.53 25.96
N ARG A 465 -30.35 4.73 26.98
CA ARG A 465 -31.48 4.99 27.87
C ARG A 465 -31.35 6.32 28.62
N SER A 466 -30.14 6.67 29.04
CA SER A 466 -29.86 7.95 29.71
C SER A 466 -30.06 9.16 28.79
N TYR A 467 -29.97 8.96 27.47
CA TYR A 467 -30.29 9.98 26.47
C TYR A 467 -31.80 10.06 26.12
N GLY A 468 -32.64 9.25 26.77
CA GLY A 468 -34.09 9.26 26.59
C GLY A 468 -34.64 8.25 25.58
N LEU A 469 -33.85 7.24 25.19
CA LEU A 469 -34.35 6.16 24.32
C LEU A 469 -35.48 5.39 25.02
N SER A 470 -36.57 5.12 24.29
CA SER A 470 -37.76 4.46 24.85
C SER A 470 -37.47 3.01 25.28
N ASP A 471 -38.13 2.56 26.35
CA ASP A 471 -37.92 1.20 26.88
C ASP A 471 -38.33 0.12 25.85
N ASN A 472 -39.27 0.42 24.94
CA ASN A 472 -39.65 -0.46 23.83
C ASN A 472 -38.48 -0.74 22.88
N TRP A 473 -37.74 0.31 22.48
CA TRP A 473 -36.57 0.17 21.61
C TRP A 473 -35.41 -0.54 22.33
N VAL A 474 -35.20 -0.24 23.62
CA VAL A 474 -34.19 -0.95 24.42
C VAL A 474 -34.46 -2.45 24.45
N GLN A 475 -35.72 -2.86 24.66
CA GLN A 475 -36.11 -4.26 24.62
C GLN A 475 -35.98 -4.88 23.23
N ALA A 476 -36.38 -4.17 22.17
CA ALA A 476 -36.26 -4.64 20.79
C ALA A 476 -34.80 -4.89 20.38
N LEU A 477 -33.90 -3.95 20.69
CA LEU A 477 -32.47 -4.06 20.37
C LEU A 477 -31.78 -5.13 21.22
N ALA A 478 -32.11 -5.22 22.52
CA ALA A 478 -31.58 -6.28 23.40
C ALA A 478 -32.07 -7.69 23.01
N LYS A 479 -33.27 -7.79 22.43
CA LYS A 479 -33.80 -9.05 21.89
C LYS A 479 -33.10 -9.46 20.59
N LYS A 480 -32.80 -8.49 19.71
CA LYS A 480 -32.07 -8.76 18.45
C LYS A 480 -30.63 -9.21 18.72
N ASP A 481 -29.92 -8.51 19.60
CA ASP A 481 -28.54 -8.85 19.97
C ASP A 481 -28.38 -8.92 21.50
N PRO A 482 -28.58 -10.12 22.09
CA PRO A 482 -28.49 -10.30 23.53
C PRO A 482 -27.06 -10.22 24.07
N VAL A 483 -26.04 -10.31 23.20
CA VAL A 483 -24.62 -10.33 23.57
C VAL A 483 -24.08 -8.92 23.66
N ARG A 484 -24.24 -8.10 22.61
CA ARG A 484 -23.63 -6.77 22.54
C ARG A 484 -24.45 -5.68 23.20
N ARG A 485 -25.79 -5.78 23.14
CA ARG A 485 -26.73 -4.84 23.76
C ARG A 485 -26.33 -3.37 23.51
N GLN A 486 -26.17 -3.04 22.23
CA GLN A 486 -25.69 -1.74 21.78
C GLN A 486 -26.60 -1.12 20.72
N VAL A 487 -26.47 0.19 20.52
CA VAL A 487 -27.05 0.97 19.43
C VAL A 487 -25.93 1.71 18.70
N LEU A 488 -26.04 1.88 17.39
CA LEU A 488 -25.04 2.59 16.60
C LEU A 488 -25.34 4.09 16.62
N ARG A 489 -24.34 4.89 16.99
CA ARG A 489 -24.43 6.35 17.04
C ARG A 489 -23.56 6.98 15.96
N VAL A 490 -24.06 8.04 15.34
CA VAL A 490 -23.35 8.80 14.30
C VAL A 490 -22.22 9.62 14.95
N LYS A 491 -20.97 9.35 14.54
CA LYS A 491 -19.80 10.15 14.90
C LYS A 491 -19.64 11.36 13.99
N GLY A 492 -19.88 11.17 12.69
CA GLY A 492 -19.83 12.20 11.67
C GLY A 492 -20.15 11.60 10.29
N CYS A 493 -20.50 12.45 9.34
CA CYS A 493 -20.75 12.04 7.96
C CYS A 493 -19.51 12.38 7.11
N LEU A 494 -19.23 11.57 6.08
CA LEU A 494 -18.21 11.95 5.11
C LEU A 494 -18.73 13.15 4.31
N ALA A 495 -17.87 14.14 4.12
CA ALA A 495 -18.22 15.35 3.38
C ALA A 495 -18.51 15.03 1.90
N GLY A 496 -19.56 15.66 1.35
CA GLY A 496 -20.08 15.41 0.01
C GLY A 496 -20.87 14.10 -0.14
N SER A 497 -21.14 13.37 0.96
CA SER A 497 -21.99 12.17 0.91
C SER A 497 -23.48 12.53 0.81
N LYS A 498 -24.30 11.59 0.35
CA LYS A 498 -25.77 11.78 0.34
C LYS A 498 -26.39 11.83 1.74
N ALA A 499 -25.66 11.33 2.75
CA ALA A 499 -26.07 11.32 4.15
C ALA A 499 -25.76 12.63 4.89
N GLU A 500 -24.80 13.45 4.40
CA GLU A 500 -24.25 14.62 5.10
C GLU A 500 -25.32 15.63 5.56
N LYS A 501 -26.34 15.89 4.73
CA LYS A 501 -27.39 16.88 5.04
C LYS A 501 -28.54 16.32 5.88
N LEU A 502 -28.61 15.01 6.05
CA LEU A 502 -29.76 14.32 6.66
C LEU A 502 -29.44 13.83 8.07
N LEU A 503 -28.25 13.26 8.25
CA LEU A 503 -27.79 12.72 9.52
C LEU A 503 -26.88 13.70 10.25
N GLU A 504 -27.10 13.85 11.55
CA GLU A 504 -26.36 14.74 12.42
C GLU A 504 -25.49 13.96 13.41
N GLN A 505 -24.43 14.61 13.88
CA GLN A 505 -23.57 14.02 14.90
C GLN A 505 -24.38 13.74 16.17
N GLY A 506 -24.33 12.49 16.61
CA GLY A 506 -24.97 12.03 17.82
C GLY A 506 -26.34 11.37 17.63
N ASP A 507 -26.87 11.32 16.41
CA ASP A 507 -28.06 10.53 16.08
C ASP A 507 -27.82 9.05 16.38
N MET A 508 -28.84 8.37 16.92
CA MET A 508 -28.81 6.92 17.10
C MET A 508 -29.65 6.24 16.02
N ILE A 509 -29.07 5.27 15.32
CA ILE A 509 -29.79 4.53 14.29
C ILE A 509 -30.48 3.33 14.94
N LEU A 510 -31.80 3.27 14.86
CA LEU A 510 -32.61 2.24 15.52
C LEU A 510 -32.99 1.12 14.57
N ALA A 511 -33.48 1.47 13.38
CA ALA A 511 -33.95 0.53 12.39
C ALA A 511 -33.69 1.01 10.96
N ILE A 512 -33.56 0.06 10.03
CA ILE A 512 -33.54 0.30 8.59
C ILE A 512 -34.64 -0.55 7.97
N ASN A 513 -35.50 0.05 7.15
CA ASN A 513 -36.67 -0.59 6.57
C ASN A 513 -37.57 -1.27 7.62
N LYS A 514 -37.70 -0.64 8.81
CA LYS A 514 -38.40 -1.15 10.00
C LYS A 514 -37.79 -2.41 10.63
N GLU A 515 -36.64 -2.89 10.15
CA GLU A 515 -35.86 -3.94 10.81
C GLU A 515 -34.89 -3.28 11.81
N PRO A 516 -34.93 -3.62 13.12
CA PRO A 516 -33.97 -3.08 14.10
C PRO A 516 -32.53 -3.41 13.70
N ILE A 517 -31.58 -2.52 13.95
CA ILE A 517 -30.15 -2.75 13.65
C ILE A 517 -29.28 -2.64 14.91
N THR A 518 -28.27 -3.51 15.03
CA THR A 518 -27.37 -3.54 16.20
C THR A 518 -25.89 -3.58 15.84
N CYS A 519 -25.55 -3.97 14.60
CA CYS A 519 -24.17 -4.14 14.14
C CYS A 519 -23.92 -3.45 12.80
N PHE A 520 -22.65 -3.25 12.44
CA PHE A 520 -22.32 -2.64 11.14
C PHE A 520 -22.71 -3.55 9.97
N LEU A 521 -22.61 -4.87 10.17
CA LEU A 521 -23.02 -5.87 9.18
C LEU A 521 -24.52 -5.78 8.82
N ASP A 522 -25.38 -5.38 9.77
CA ASP A 522 -26.81 -5.14 9.47
C ASP A 522 -26.99 -4.03 8.43
N ILE A 523 -26.19 -2.97 8.52
CA ILE A 523 -26.22 -1.82 7.60
C ILE A 523 -25.67 -2.24 6.25
N GLU A 524 -24.57 -2.98 6.22
CA GLU A 524 -23.98 -3.52 4.99
C GLU A 524 -24.96 -4.44 4.27
N ASN A 525 -25.60 -5.37 4.99
CA ASN A 525 -26.62 -6.25 4.44
C ASN A 525 -27.82 -5.45 3.90
N ALA A 526 -28.26 -4.40 4.59
CA ALA A 526 -29.32 -3.53 4.11
C ALA A 526 -28.92 -2.78 2.82
N CYS A 527 -27.67 -2.33 2.70
CA CYS A 527 -27.14 -1.74 1.48
C CYS A 527 -27.08 -2.78 0.34
N GLN A 528 -26.60 -3.99 0.61
CA GLN A 528 -26.50 -5.06 -0.39
C GLN A 528 -27.88 -5.52 -0.89
N LYS A 529 -28.91 -5.54 -0.04
CA LYS A 529 -30.30 -5.83 -0.45
C LYS A 529 -30.81 -4.87 -1.53
N LEU A 530 -30.34 -3.61 -1.55
CA LEU A 530 -30.70 -2.65 -2.59
C LEU A 530 -30.08 -2.97 -3.95
N ASP A 531 -28.91 -3.62 -3.98
CA ASP A 531 -28.26 -4.01 -5.24
C ASP A 531 -29.01 -5.16 -5.95
N GLN A 532 -29.83 -5.92 -5.21
CA GLN A 532 -30.63 -7.02 -5.77
C GLN A 532 -31.91 -6.52 -6.44
N SER A 533 -32.40 -5.33 -6.08
CA SER A 533 -33.61 -4.74 -6.66
C SER A 533 -33.23 -3.72 -7.75
N ILE A 534 -33.54 -4.08 -9.00
CA ILE A 534 -33.20 -3.31 -10.21
C ILE A 534 -33.85 -1.91 -10.22
N ASP A 535 -34.97 -1.73 -9.53
CA ASP A 535 -35.74 -0.48 -9.44
C ASP A 535 -35.50 0.34 -8.16
N SER A 536 -34.48 0.03 -7.35
CA SER A 536 -34.25 0.81 -6.13
C SER A 536 -33.56 2.15 -6.43
N ASP A 537 -34.15 3.26 -5.95
CA ASP A 537 -33.55 4.60 -6.01
C ASP A 537 -32.26 4.74 -5.15
N GLY A 538 -31.72 3.63 -4.64
CA GLY A 538 -30.54 3.60 -3.78
C GLY A 538 -30.75 4.29 -2.44
N VAL A 539 -31.98 4.32 -1.93
CA VAL A 539 -32.36 4.98 -0.68
C VAL A 539 -32.70 3.96 0.41
N LEU A 540 -32.35 4.29 1.65
CA LEU A 540 -32.67 3.52 2.85
C LEU A 540 -33.69 4.28 3.69
N ASN A 541 -34.77 3.61 4.12
CA ASN A 541 -35.69 4.19 5.09
C ASN A 541 -35.16 3.91 6.49
N MET A 542 -34.63 4.93 7.16
CA MET A 542 -33.96 4.84 8.44
C MET A 542 -34.81 5.47 9.55
N THR A 543 -35.06 4.70 10.61
CA THR A 543 -35.63 5.23 11.85
C THR A 543 -34.47 5.60 12.78
N ILE A 544 -34.35 6.90 13.07
CA ILE A 544 -33.32 7.44 13.96
C ILE A 544 -33.94 8.02 15.23
N PHE A 545 -33.10 8.18 16.25
CA PHE A 545 -33.43 8.89 17.48
C PHE A 545 -32.55 10.12 17.63
N ARG A 546 -33.19 11.30 17.64
CA ARG A 546 -32.55 12.61 17.77
C ARG A 546 -33.27 13.41 18.85
N GLN A 547 -32.52 13.87 19.86
CA GLN A 547 -33.02 14.77 20.92
C GLN A 547 -34.34 14.30 21.59
N GLY A 548 -34.48 13.01 21.90
CA GLY A 548 -35.69 12.50 22.56
C GLY A 548 -36.84 12.13 21.62
N LYS A 549 -36.69 12.31 20.31
CA LYS A 549 -37.73 12.03 19.32
C LYS A 549 -37.28 10.96 18.32
N GLU A 550 -38.22 10.10 17.96
CA GLU A 550 -38.09 9.13 16.87
C GLU A 550 -38.43 9.83 15.56
N ILE A 551 -37.53 9.72 14.56
CA ILE A 551 -37.66 10.39 13.27
C ILE A 551 -37.37 9.37 12.17
N ASP A 552 -38.28 9.25 11.21
CA ASP A 552 -38.06 8.46 10.00
C ASP A 552 -37.47 9.36 8.91
N LEU A 553 -36.35 8.93 8.34
CA LEU A 553 -35.61 9.63 7.29
C LEU A 553 -35.37 8.72 6.10
N ILE A 554 -35.40 9.29 4.90
CA ILE A 554 -35.00 8.60 3.67
C ILE A 554 -33.57 9.05 3.35
N VAL A 555 -32.60 8.16 3.51
CA VAL A 555 -31.17 8.47 3.36
C VAL A 555 -30.63 7.80 2.11
N GLY A 556 -29.95 8.56 1.25
CA GLY A 556 -29.32 8.02 0.05
C GLY A 556 -28.03 7.25 0.36
N THR A 557 -27.77 6.20 -0.43
CA THR A 557 -26.52 5.43 -0.39
C THR A 557 -25.58 5.86 -1.51
N ASP A 558 -24.28 5.79 -1.21
CA ASP A 558 -23.21 6.10 -2.14
C ASP A 558 -22.62 4.79 -2.69
N VAL A 559 -22.15 4.84 -3.94
CA VAL A 559 -21.57 3.68 -4.63
C VAL A 559 -20.10 3.99 -4.89
N ARG A 560 -19.22 3.07 -4.49
CA ARG A 560 -17.77 3.18 -4.67
C ARG A 560 -17.24 1.99 -5.44
N ASP A 561 -16.24 2.25 -6.28
CA ASP A 561 -15.44 1.20 -6.91
C ASP A 561 -14.25 0.82 -6.01
N GLY A 562 -13.55 -0.23 -6.39
CA GLY A 562 -12.36 -0.71 -5.69
C GLY A 562 -11.03 -0.19 -6.25
N ASN A 563 -11.04 0.83 -7.11
CA ASN A 563 -9.81 1.28 -7.79
C ASN A 563 -8.99 2.27 -6.95
N GLY A 564 -9.60 2.88 -5.93
CA GLY A 564 -8.97 3.97 -5.17
C GLY A 564 -8.77 5.22 -6.05
N SER A 565 -7.72 6.00 -5.76
CA SER A 565 -7.37 7.17 -6.56
C SER A 565 -6.80 6.74 -7.92
N THR A 566 -7.43 7.17 -9.02
CA THR A 566 -7.08 6.78 -10.39
C THR A 566 -6.38 7.88 -11.19
N ARG A 567 -6.26 9.08 -10.62
CA ARG A 567 -5.67 10.25 -11.29
C ARG A 567 -4.88 11.12 -10.33
N MET A 568 -3.75 11.63 -10.81
CA MET A 568 -2.96 12.64 -10.11
C MET A 568 -2.29 13.60 -11.10
N VAL A 569 -2.04 14.82 -10.65
CA VAL A 569 -1.34 15.85 -11.41
C VAL A 569 -0.12 16.31 -10.62
N ASN A 570 1.00 16.46 -11.32
CA ASN A 570 2.15 17.17 -10.79
C ASN A 570 2.23 18.56 -11.43
N TRP A 571 2.17 19.60 -10.59
CA TRP A 571 2.35 20.98 -11.00
C TRP A 571 3.39 21.67 -10.12
N CYS A 572 4.47 22.18 -10.73
CA CYS A 572 5.56 22.86 -10.03
C CYS A 572 6.14 22.06 -8.84
N GLY A 573 6.05 20.72 -8.87
CA GLY A 573 6.48 19.81 -7.79
C GLY A 573 5.45 19.56 -6.69
N SER A 574 4.21 20.04 -6.84
CA SER A 574 3.07 19.67 -6.01
C SER A 574 2.36 18.47 -6.62
N ILE A 575 2.13 17.43 -5.82
CA ILE A 575 1.33 16.25 -6.18
C ILE A 575 -0.11 16.51 -5.73
N ILE A 576 -0.99 16.55 -6.72
CA ILE A 576 -2.38 16.99 -6.62
C ILE A 576 -3.30 15.83 -7.03
N GLN A 577 -4.38 15.64 -6.29
CA GLN A 577 -5.41 14.63 -6.54
C GLN A 577 -6.78 15.14 -6.12
N ASP A 578 -7.84 14.40 -6.44
CA ASP A 578 -9.15 14.60 -5.82
C ASP A 578 -9.12 14.26 -4.31
N PRO A 579 -9.99 14.86 -3.48
CA PRO A 579 -10.10 14.48 -2.07
C PRO A 579 -10.50 13.01 -1.92
N HIS A 580 -9.58 12.21 -1.41
CA HIS A 580 -9.83 10.79 -1.15
C HIS A 580 -10.72 10.60 0.08
N SER A 581 -11.22 9.37 0.27
CA SER A 581 -12.20 9.06 1.32
C SER A 581 -11.76 9.48 2.73
N ALA A 582 -10.47 9.39 3.05
CA ALA A 582 -9.95 9.76 4.35
C ALA A 582 -9.99 11.27 4.62
N VAL A 583 -9.79 12.11 3.60
CA VAL A 583 -9.98 13.57 3.71
C VAL A 583 -11.45 13.89 3.88
N ARG A 584 -12.34 13.26 3.11
CA ARG A 584 -13.79 13.43 3.22
C ARG A 584 -14.32 13.00 4.60
N ALA A 585 -13.72 11.97 5.20
CA ALA A 585 -14.07 11.50 6.54
C ALA A 585 -13.75 12.49 7.67
N LEU A 586 -13.00 13.57 7.41
CA LEU A 586 -12.81 14.67 8.36
C LEU A 586 -14.07 15.55 8.49
N GLY A 587 -15.05 15.40 7.59
CA GLY A 587 -16.32 16.14 7.65
C GLY A 587 -16.25 17.59 7.16
N PHE A 588 -15.20 17.96 6.42
CA PHE A 588 -15.05 19.31 5.86
C PHE A 588 -14.56 19.28 4.41
N LEU A 589 -15.27 20.00 3.54
CA LEU A 589 -14.85 20.36 2.19
C LEU A 589 -15.09 21.87 1.98
N PRO A 590 -14.13 22.61 1.40
CA PRO A 590 -14.35 24.03 1.08
C PRO A 590 -15.52 24.26 0.13
N LYS A 591 -16.27 25.35 0.35
CA LYS A 591 -17.44 25.71 -0.47
C LYS A 591 -17.03 26.35 -1.78
N GLU A 592 -15.86 26.99 -1.81
CA GLU A 592 -15.30 27.70 -2.96
C GLU A 592 -14.80 26.75 -4.06
N GLY A 593 -14.45 25.52 -3.69
CA GLY A 593 -13.93 24.49 -4.59
C GLY A 593 -13.17 23.45 -3.78
N HIS A 594 -13.35 22.17 -4.09
CA HIS A 594 -12.74 21.11 -3.29
C HIS A 594 -12.14 19.96 -4.10
N GLY A 595 -12.24 19.96 -5.44
CA GLY A 595 -11.66 18.88 -6.26
C GLY A 595 -10.14 18.90 -6.39
N VAL A 596 -9.45 19.96 -5.95
CA VAL A 596 -7.99 20.09 -6.13
C VAL A 596 -7.28 20.03 -4.78
N TYR A 597 -6.92 18.82 -4.34
CA TYR A 597 -6.26 18.59 -3.05
C TYR A 597 -4.75 18.34 -3.20
N VAL A 598 -3.94 19.07 -2.45
CA VAL A 598 -2.48 18.90 -2.41
C VAL A 598 -2.12 17.78 -1.44
N ALA A 599 -1.76 16.62 -1.99
CA ALA A 599 -1.37 15.44 -1.21
C ALA A 599 0.08 15.52 -0.73
N ARG A 600 0.99 16.06 -1.57
CA ARG A 600 2.43 16.09 -1.28
C ARG A 600 3.14 17.19 -2.05
N TRP A 601 4.35 17.54 -1.63
CA TRP A 601 5.28 18.37 -2.39
C TRP A 601 6.65 17.66 -2.54
N CYS A 602 7.38 18.02 -3.59
CA CYS A 602 8.75 17.57 -3.82
C CYS A 602 9.75 18.60 -3.26
N HIS A 603 10.81 18.14 -2.59
CA HIS A 603 11.87 19.02 -2.10
C HIS A 603 12.62 19.69 -3.25
N GLY A 604 13.01 20.95 -3.05
CA GLY A 604 13.72 21.75 -4.06
C GLY A 604 12.83 22.27 -5.20
N SER A 605 11.53 22.00 -5.17
CA SER A 605 10.57 22.49 -6.16
C SER A 605 10.16 23.96 -5.91
N PRO A 606 9.58 24.64 -6.92
CA PRO A 606 8.97 25.95 -6.71
C PRO A 606 7.94 25.96 -5.58
N VAL A 607 7.08 24.95 -5.48
CA VAL A 607 6.06 24.90 -4.41
C VAL A 607 6.69 24.82 -3.02
N HIS A 608 7.80 24.10 -2.87
CA HIS A 608 8.56 24.04 -1.62
C HIS A 608 9.16 25.41 -1.26
N ARG A 609 9.66 26.15 -2.26
CA ARG A 609 10.24 27.48 -2.08
C ARG A 609 9.20 28.53 -1.68
N TYR A 610 8.00 28.47 -2.27
CA TYR A 610 6.94 29.46 -2.07
C TYR A 610 5.92 29.08 -0.98
N GLY A 611 6.06 27.90 -0.36
CA GLY A 611 5.28 27.48 0.80
C GLY A 611 3.91 26.86 0.50
N LEU A 612 3.72 26.29 -0.69
CA LEU A 612 2.55 25.47 -1.00
C LEU A 612 2.81 24.03 -0.52
N TYR A 613 2.41 23.75 0.71
CA TYR A 613 2.57 22.46 1.37
C TYR A 613 1.31 21.58 1.23
N ALA A 614 1.41 20.31 1.65
CA ALA A 614 0.28 19.39 1.68
C ALA A 614 -0.83 19.84 2.65
N LEU A 615 -1.96 19.12 2.63
CA LEU A 615 -3.11 19.35 3.51
C LEU A 615 -3.88 20.64 3.17
N GLN A 616 -3.84 21.03 1.89
CA GLN A 616 -4.49 22.24 1.40
C GLN A 616 -5.26 21.94 0.11
N TRP A 617 -6.40 22.59 -0.07
CA TRP A 617 -7.10 22.65 -1.36
C TRP A 617 -6.69 23.89 -2.12
N ILE A 618 -6.47 23.77 -3.43
CA ILE A 618 -6.32 24.91 -4.33
C ILE A 618 -7.72 25.28 -4.82
N VAL A 619 -8.19 26.48 -4.45
CA VAL A 619 -9.56 26.90 -4.76
C VAL A 619 -9.62 27.90 -5.91
N GLU A 620 -8.55 28.70 -6.07
CA GLU A 620 -8.44 29.66 -7.17
C GLU A 620 -6.98 29.81 -7.64
N VAL A 621 -6.80 29.98 -8.95
CA VAL A 621 -5.51 30.26 -9.60
C VAL A 621 -5.67 31.51 -10.47
N ASN A 622 -4.87 32.55 -10.22
CA ASN A 622 -4.97 33.86 -10.87
C ASN A 622 -6.39 34.50 -10.83
N GLY A 623 -7.18 34.16 -9.81
CA GLY A 623 -8.57 34.63 -9.66
C GLY A 623 -9.61 33.81 -10.45
N GLN A 624 -9.18 32.77 -11.18
CA GLN A 624 -10.06 31.78 -11.78
C GLN A 624 -10.38 30.67 -10.77
N PRO A 625 -11.65 30.30 -10.54
CA PRO A 625 -12.02 29.23 -9.63
C PRO A 625 -11.62 27.86 -10.19
N THR A 626 -11.18 26.96 -9.32
CA THR A 626 -10.77 25.60 -9.68
C THR A 626 -11.58 24.58 -8.87
N PRO A 627 -12.86 24.35 -9.21
CA PRO A 627 -13.74 23.46 -8.46
C PRO A 627 -13.35 21.99 -8.57
N ASP A 628 -12.76 21.59 -9.71
CA ASP A 628 -12.34 20.25 -10.08
C ASP A 628 -10.95 20.24 -10.72
N LEU A 629 -10.41 19.04 -10.89
CA LEU A 629 -9.06 18.83 -11.42
C LEU A 629 -8.96 19.21 -12.91
N GLU A 630 -10.02 19.02 -13.70
CA GLU A 630 -10.10 19.43 -15.10
C GLU A 630 -9.95 20.95 -15.24
N SER A 631 -10.74 21.72 -14.48
CA SER A 631 -10.72 23.17 -14.47
C SER A 631 -9.34 23.69 -14.05
N PHE A 632 -8.73 23.05 -13.04
CA PHE A 632 -7.35 23.37 -12.63
C PHE A 632 -6.35 23.15 -13.76
N ILE A 633 -6.44 22.01 -14.46
CA ILE A 633 -5.54 21.70 -15.58
C ILE A 633 -5.69 22.71 -16.71
N GLU A 634 -6.92 23.09 -17.07
CA GLU A 634 -7.14 24.10 -18.12
C GLU A 634 -6.56 25.46 -17.75
N VAL A 635 -6.70 25.89 -16.50
CA VAL A 635 -6.07 27.14 -16.03
C VAL A 635 -4.55 27.05 -16.08
N VAL A 636 -3.96 25.94 -15.60
CA VAL A 636 -2.50 25.76 -15.57
C VAL A 636 -1.88 25.65 -16.97
N LYS A 637 -2.61 25.09 -17.94
CA LYS A 637 -2.17 25.07 -19.36
C LYS A 637 -1.95 26.48 -19.92
N GLY A 638 -2.73 27.46 -19.47
CA GLY A 638 -2.62 28.86 -19.89
C GLY A 638 -1.41 29.61 -19.33
N LEU A 639 -0.72 29.09 -18.31
CA LEU A 639 0.33 29.81 -17.57
C LEU A 639 1.71 29.66 -18.20
N GLU A 640 2.42 30.78 -18.43
CA GLU A 640 3.70 30.78 -19.12
C GLU A 640 4.89 30.41 -18.20
N ASP A 641 6.01 30.02 -18.81
CA ASP A 641 7.24 29.76 -18.04
C ASP A 641 7.70 31.04 -17.32
N ARG A 642 8.19 30.90 -16.07
CA ARG A 642 8.66 31.99 -15.22
C ARG A 642 7.62 33.04 -14.84
N GLU A 643 6.35 32.82 -15.16
CA GLU A 643 5.25 33.68 -14.73
C GLU A 643 5.01 33.54 -13.21
N PHE A 644 4.62 34.65 -12.57
CA PHE A 644 4.13 34.61 -11.19
C PHE A 644 2.64 34.31 -11.17
N VAL A 645 2.29 33.28 -10.42
CA VAL A 645 0.93 32.76 -10.29
C VAL A 645 0.45 33.02 -8.88
N ARG A 646 -0.72 33.66 -8.75
CA ARG A 646 -1.40 33.85 -7.46
C ARG A 646 -2.31 32.67 -7.21
N VAL A 647 -2.07 31.95 -6.12
CA VAL A 647 -2.85 30.77 -5.73
C VAL A 647 -3.56 31.04 -4.42
N LYS A 648 -4.88 30.86 -4.39
CA LYS A 648 -5.66 30.85 -3.16
C LYS A 648 -5.85 29.40 -2.73
N THR A 649 -5.49 29.12 -1.49
CA THR A 649 -5.66 27.81 -0.89
C THR A 649 -6.54 27.87 0.35
N VAL A 650 -7.12 26.72 0.71
CA VAL A 650 -7.81 26.52 1.98
C VAL A 650 -7.13 25.36 2.68
N HIS A 651 -6.68 25.55 3.92
CA HIS A 651 -6.08 24.46 4.69
C HIS A 651 -7.16 23.53 5.29
N LEU A 652 -6.81 22.30 5.68
CA LEU A 652 -7.72 21.34 6.36
C LEU A 652 -8.51 21.92 7.55
N ASN A 653 -8.01 23.00 8.17
CA ASN A 653 -8.67 23.68 9.30
C ASN A 653 -9.64 24.81 8.86
N GLY A 654 -9.93 24.90 7.56
CA GLY A 654 -10.81 25.91 6.97
C GLY A 654 -10.21 27.31 6.82
N LYS A 655 -8.93 27.50 7.14
CA LYS A 655 -8.28 28.82 7.00
C LYS A 655 -7.86 29.07 5.55
N PRO A 656 -8.39 30.10 4.87
CA PRO A 656 -7.93 30.48 3.54
C PRO A 656 -6.56 31.17 3.63
N ARG A 657 -5.72 30.94 2.62
CA ARG A 657 -4.41 31.59 2.43
C ARG A 657 -4.25 31.98 0.96
N VAL A 658 -3.47 33.03 0.71
CA VAL A 658 -3.08 33.42 -0.64
C VAL A 658 -1.57 33.38 -0.71
N LEU A 659 -1.07 32.73 -1.75
CA LEU A 659 0.34 32.48 -2.00
C LEU A 659 0.66 32.97 -3.41
N THR A 660 1.91 33.36 -3.65
CA THR A 660 2.43 33.60 -4.99
C THR A 660 3.51 32.59 -5.27
N LEU A 661 3.45 31.92 -6.41
CA LEU A 661 4.50 31.00 -6.86
C LEU A 661 4.96 31.35 -8.25
N LYS A 662 6.25 31.13 -8.52
CA LYS A 662 6.81 31.31 -9.85
C LYS A 662 6.88 29.96 -10.55
N GLN A 663 6.25 29.86 -11.71
CA GLN A 663 6.27 28.64 -12.51
C GLN A 663 7.65 28.40 -13.11
N ASP A 664 8.08 27.14 -13.12
CA ASP A 664 9.35 26.69 -13.70
C ASP A 664 9.09 25.42 -14.52
N LEU A 665 8.87 25.60 -15.81
CA LEU A 665 8.63 24.50 -16.74
C LEU A 665 9.92 23.80 -17.17
N HIS A 666 11.10 24.35 -16.82
CA HIS A 666 12.41 23.83 -17.24
C HIS A 666 12.79 22.62 -16.40
N TYR A 667 12.66 22.73 -15.08
CA TYR A 667 12.93 21.62 -14.17
C TYR A 667 11.65 20.91 -13.70
N TRP A 668 10.51 21.60 -13.72
CA TRP A 668 9.24 21.08 -13.20
C TRP A 668 8.09 21.18 -14.22
N PRO A 669 8.17 20.42 -15.33
CA PRO A 669 7.07 20.37 -16.28
C PRO A 669 5.78 19.89 -15.59
N THR A 670 4.65 20.34 -16.13
CA THR A 670 3.33 19.91 -15.67
C THR A 670 2.94 18.64 -16.39
N TRP A 671 2.58 17.60 -15.65
CA TRP A 671 2.20 16.30 -16.18
C TRP A 671 1.14 15.64 -15.29
N GLU A 672 0.34 14.75 -15.86
CA GLU A 672 -0.64 13.93 -15.16
C GLU A 672 -0.28 12.44 -15.26
N LEU A 673 -0.67 11.67 -14.25
CA LEU A 673 -0.79 10.22 -14.31
C LEU A 673 -2.27 9.86 -14.22
N THR A 674 -2.73 9.05 -15.17
CA THR A 674 -4.09 8.51 -15.21
C THR A 674 -4.03 7.01 -15.33
N PHE A 675 -4.81 6.31 -14.52
CA PHE A 675 -5.01 4.89 -14.62
C PHE A 675 -5.98 4.57 -15.76
N GLU A 676 -5.57 3.71 -16.68
CA GLU A 676 -6.43 3.23 -17.76
C GLU A 676 -6.90 1.79 -17.46
N PRO A 677 -8.19 1.58 -17.13
CA PRO A 677 -8.71 0.25 -16.80
C PRO A 677 -8.64 -0.75 -17.95
N GLU A 678 -8.69 -0.26 -19.20
CA GLU A 678 -8.66 -1.10 -20.40
C GLU A 678 -7.32 -1.78 -20.64
N THR A 679 -6.22 -1.17 -20.18
CA THR A 679 -4.86 -1.66 -20.38
C THR A 679 -4.18 -2.02 -19.06
N ASP A 680 -4.89 -1.93 -17.93
CA ASP A 680 -4.40 -2.09 -16.55
C ASP A 680 -3.07 -1.38 -16.29
N THR A 681 -2.92 -0.19 -16.87
CA THR A 681 -1.65 0.54 -16.84
C THR A 681 -1.86 2.00 -16.51
N TRP A 682 -0.92 2.54 -15.75
CA TRP A 682 -0.83 3.96 -15.53
C TRP A 682 -0.18 4.60 -16.76
N LYS A 683 -0.77 5.68 -17.26
CA LYS A 683 -0.19 6.46 -18.35
C LYS A 683 0.22 7.83 -17.87
N ARG A 684 1.45 8.19 -18.19
CA ARG A 684 2.01 9.52 -17.98
C ARG A 684 1.81 10.38 -19.20
N ARG A 685 1.16 11.53 -19.00
CA ARG A 685 0.95 12.53 -20.05
C ARG A 685 1.53 13.87 -19.61
N THR A 686 2.41 14.43 -20.43
CA THR A 686 2.87 15.81 -20.24
C THR A 686 1.77 16.76 -20.67
N ILE A 687 1.37 17.66 -19.76
CA ILE A 687 0.36 18.69 -19.99
C ILE A 687 1.02 19.95 -20.57
N LYS A 688 2.08 20.43 -19.91
CA LYS A 688 2.84 21.60 -20.34
C LYS A 688 4.30 21.41 -19.98
N ALA A 689 5.17 21.60 -20.97
CA ALA A 689 6.62 21.66 -20.81
C ALA A 689 7.14 22.80 -21.67
N LEU A 690 8.36 23.27 -21.40
CA LEU A 690 9.04 24.17 -22.34
C LEU A 690 9.13 23.46 -23.69
N GLN A 691 8.67 24.13 -24.75
CA GLN A 691 8.94 23.63 -26.10
C GLN A 691 10.47 23.59 -26.27
N PRO A 692 11.02 22.49 -26.80
CA PRO A 692 12.43 22.48 -27.16
C PRO A 692 12.61 23.61 -28.18
N THR A 693 13.33 24.66 -27.79
CA THR A 693 13.76 25.69 -28.73
C THR A 693 14.57 24.96 -29.79
N GLY A 694 13.98 24.80 -30.98
CA GLY A 694 14.66 24.25 -32.14
C GLY A 694 15.96 25.03 -32.32
N ALA A 695 17.07 24.33 -32.18
CA ALA A 695 18.37 24.80 -32.63
C ALA A 695 18.61 24.24 -34.03
#